data_AF-A0A814LXW6-F1
#
_entry.id   AF-A0A814LXW6-F1
#
_cell.length_a   1.000
_cell.length_b   1.000
_cell.length_c   1.000
_cell.angle_alpha   90.00
_cell.angle_beta   90.00
_cell.angle_gamma   90.00
#
_symmetry.space_group_name_H-M   'P 1'
#
loop_
_entity.id
_entity.type
_entity.pdbx_description
1 polymer ?
#
loop_
_entity_poly.entity_id
_entity_poly.type
_entity_poly.pdbx_seq_one_letter_code
_entity_poly.pdbx_strand_id
1 'polypeptide(L)'
;MNHIPFLKKKKVEEKTRKIRANDHDTNATKEFADNRISTSKYNLITFLPKNLFEQFRRLANAYFLFLLCLQFIPQITSLTPGTSIAPLTVVLLITAVKDAIDDIRRHRSDRQINNRETKTVVGHELITRKWKDIKVGDMVRLENNEFITADIVLISTSEPNGLCYIETAELDGETNLKKRQTLEDTCALKDHIDQLSNFDAEIECEPPNNNLGRFEGNLTWKGKTLPLNNDHILLRGTRLKNTQWAFGIVCYAGPDTKIMKNSGKAIFKRTKIDHLLNRIILGIFLFLLIMCTIMTICSGFWESFVGYHFRIYVPWETYISKDQQIGALEISLLNFLSYVIILHTVVPISLYVSVEIIRLIQSKWIDWDNKMYYEPNNVQAQARTTTLNEELGQIQYIFSDKTGTLTQNIMTFNKCSIRGKLYGYVMDEAGNEIQDLEKLKAIEFQDKDSDFQWYDKKLLNAIEQNDKDVHNFFTLLSLCHTVMSEEKDGEIIYQAQSPDDNALVSASRTFGFTFIGRTQSSITVRFGNKEETYDLLDILDFDNDRKRMSVIVKKNGKIFLYCKGADSKIKERLDPSEKNMMAVTDEHLSKLAMDGLRTLCLAYKELNESDYNRWAQKLHAANISMENREEKVRDVHEEIEKNLKLIGATAIEDKLQDGVPQCIERLTCAGIKIWVLTGDKLETAHNIGLSCRLLTNDMELYIIQEENEDDVEKKLREVRNDMINKIEQLFDVYIEDKNKRLNWKDWGIDVMKFNRYRKPNYLNDSKIQHPNDHTEATFDTNQLDSEQFEGFGLLITGHALAFALNEKLKMKFLEIGTMCKAVVCCRATPLQKAQVVDLVMKNERKITLAIGDGANDVSMIQKAHIGVGISGQEGRQAVLASDYSLGQFRFLERLLLVHGRWSYLRISKFLRYFFYKNFAFTLCHFWLGFFSGFSAQTLYDPFFIATYNVFFTSLPVLVLGVFDQDISADHSLSKPHLYTPGQNDEFFNKKVFAESVIHGILTSCVIFFVSYLSISNATRPDGMALADLQSFGFTVATIMVIIVNLENALETWYWTSLYHFVLWGTILTHFLFHFALYSTIIGKIFKRSYTYVGVTPAVLSTSNFWFTLLLTCVILLLPVFSREFFRMRFIPTKIDRARLNQKFRTEEKAAFVAHIQYKLRQRKRSFRSGYAYSQETGWGRLITSGLMQSKLNPFARSSSQTTNTQRLKENCCDNDL
;
A
#
# COMPACT_ATOMS: atom_id res chain seq x y z
N MET A 1 9.26 -15.11 25.26
CA MET A 1 10.16 -15.00 26.42
C MET A 1 11.58 -15.19 25.87
N ASN A 2 12.09 -14.23 25.07
CA ASN A 2 13.17 -14.51 24.09
C ASN A 2 14.42 -13.61 24.18
N HIS A 3 14.61 -12.84 25.27
CA HIS A 3 15.75 -11.92 25.40
C HIS A 3 16.42 -11.97 26.79
N ILE A 4 16.79 -13.17 27.24
CA ILE A 4 17.81 -13.35 28.29
C ILE A 4 18.89 -14.28 27.69
N PRO A 5 20.18 -13.88 27.61
CA PRO A 5 21.19 -14.62 26.85
C PRO A 5 21.63 -15.96 27.45
N PHE A 6 21.20 -16.31 28.67
CA PHE A 6 21.86 -17.38 29.46
C PHE A 6 21.29 -18.80 29.30
N LEU A 7 20.23 -19.02 28.51
CA LEU A 7 19.64 -20.36 28.33
C LEU A 7 19.15 -20.60 26.89
N LYS A 8 19.99 -20.36 25.88
CA LYS A 8 19.73 -20.93 24.54
C LYS A 8 20.30 -22.34 24.49
N LYS A 9 19.47 -23.36 24.71
CA LYS A 9 19.74 -24.68 24.13
C LYS A 9 19.92 -24.47 22.62
N LYS A 10 21.11 -24.76 22.08
CA LYS A 10 21.34 -24.82 20.64
C LYS A 10 20.31 -25.81 20.07
N LYS A 11 19.34 -25.33 19.28
CA LYS A 11 18.53 -26.21 18.42
C LYS A 11 19.52 -26.84 17.44
N VAL A 12 19.65 -28.16 17.47
CA VAL A 12 20.38 -28.92 16.45
C VAL A 12 19.64 -28.70 15.12
N GLU A 13 20.36 -28.38 14.05
CA GLU A 13 19.76 -28.28 12.72
C GLU A 13 19.22 -29.66 12.31
N GLU A 14 17.90 -29.75 12.15
CA GLU A 14 17.19 -30.94 11.70
C GLU A 14 17.54 -31.20 10.23
N LYS A 15 18.21 -32.32 9.93
CA LYS A 15 18.59 -32.69 8.56
C LYS A 15 17.42 -33.25 7.75
N THR A 16 16.59 -34.08 8.36
CA THR A 16 15.35 -34.63 7.80
C THR A 16 14.30 -34.73 8.91
N ARG A 17 13.02 -34.56 8.54
CA ARG A 17 11.88 -34.68 9.46
C ARG A 17 11.18 -36.01 9.20
N LYS A 18 11.09 -36.83 10.25
CA LYS A 18 10.42 -38.14 10.20
C LYS A 18 9.14 -38.11 11.01
N ILE A 19 8.00 -38.42 10.40
CA ILE A 19 6.66 -38.34 10.98
C ILE A 19 5.99 -39.68 10.83
N ARG A 20 5.34 -40.18 11.89
CA ARG A 20 4.54 -41.40 11.82
C ARG A 20 3.05 -41.07 11.84
N ALA A 21 2.26 -41.67 10.96
CA ALA A 21 0.83 -41.42 10.86
C ALA A 21 0.09 -41.92 12.12
N ASN A 22 -0.80 -41.09 12.69
CA ASN A 22 -1.65 -41.40 13.85
C ASN A 22 -0.93 -41.91 15.13
N ASP A 23 0.40 -41.82 15.22
CA ASP A 23 1.19 -42.23 16.40
C ASP A 23 1.70 -41.00 17.16
N HIS A 24 0.91 -40.58 18.15
CA HIS A 24 1.21 -39.41 18.97
C HIS A 24 2.44 -39.59 19.87
N ASP A 25 2.66 -40.79 20.41
CA ASP A 25 3.73 -41.03 21.38
C ASP A 25 5.09 -40.97 20.70
N THR A 26 5.22 -41.61 19.54
CA THR A 26 6.47 -41.57 18.75
C THR A 26 6.77 -40.17 18.25
N ASN A 27 5.75 -39.43 17.78
CA ASN A 27 5.95 -38.06 17.28
C ASN A 27 6.24 -37.04 18.39
N ALA A 28 5.71 -37.24 19.61
CA ALA A 28 5.95 -36.35 20.74
C ALA A 28 7.43 -36.34 21.18
N THR A 29 8.16 -37.44 21.00
CA THR A 29 9.60 -37.52 21.32
C THR A 29 10.46 -36.56 20.49
N LYS A 30 9.96 -36.08 19.34
CA LYS A 30 10.69 -35.22 18.40
C LYS A 30 10.48 -33.71 18.60
N GLU A 31 9.74 -33.31 19.65
CA GLU A 31 9.46 -31.90 20.01
C GLU A 31 8.96 -31.03 18.83
N PHE A 32 8.03 -31.54 18.02
CA PHE A 32 7.41 -30.76 16.94
C PHE A 32 6.63 -29.55 17.47
N ALA A 33 6.51 -28.51 16.66
CA ALA A 33 5.74 -27.32 17.00
C ALA A 33 4.24 -27.62 17.12
N ASP A 34 3.55 -26.92 18.02
CA ASP A 34 2.09 -26.94 18.11
C ASP A 34 1.46 -26.15 16.95
N ASN A 35 0.18 -26.42 16.66
CA ASN A 35 -0.50 -25.72 15.57
C ASN A 35 -1.05 -24.33 15.96
N ARG A 36 -0.74 -23.87 17.18
CA ARG A 36 -1.14 -22.56 17.70
C ARG A 36 -0.33 -21.45 17.07
N ILE A 37 -1.01 -20.40 16.64
CA ILE A 37 -0.37 -19.14 16.20
C ILE A 37 -0.48 -18.11 17.33
N SER A 38 0.63 -17.41 17.60
CA SER A 38 0.70 -16.30 18.55
C SER A 38 1.47 -15.14 17.92
N THR A 39 0.77 -14.07 17.59
CA THR A 39 1.33 -12.81 17.07
C THR A 39 1.45 -11.72 18.14
N SER A 40 0.82 -11.91 19.30
CA SER A 40 0.91 -11.01 20.46
C SER A 40 2.34 -10.87 21.01
N LYS A 41 2.71 -9.64 21.42
CA LYS A 41 4.02 -9.36 22.04
C LYS A 41 4.03 -9.62 23.55
N TYR A 42 2.90 -9.38 24.21
CA TYR A 42 2.79 -9.38 25.66
C TYR A 42 1.75 -10.41 26.15
N ASN A 43 2.10 -11.09 27.24
CA ASN A 43 1.15 -11.77 28.12
C ASN A 43 0.81 -10.85 29.30
N LEU A 44 -0.32 -11.09 29.98
CA LEU A 44 -0.82 -10.29 31.11
C LEU A 44 0.29 -9.96 32.14
N ILE A 45 1.09 -10.97 32.54
CA ILE A 45 2.18 -10.83 33.53
C ILE A 45 3.40 -10.12 32.93
N THR A 46 3.70 -10.38 31.65
CA THR A 46 4.89 -9.83 30.99
C THR A 46 4.67 -8.43 30.42
N PHE A 47 3.43 -7.95 30.39
CA PHE A 47 3.07 -6.67 29.80
C PHE A 47 3.82 -5.53 30.48
N LEU A 48 3.61 -5.33 31.77
CA LEU A 48 4.25 -4.23 32.51
C LEU A 48 5.79 -4.25 32.44
N PRO A 49 6.50 -5.35 32.77
CA PRO A 49 7.96 -5.33 32.79
C PRO A 49 8.57 -5.19 31.38
N LYS A 50 8.02 -5.85 30.35
CA LYS A 50 8.54 -5.67 28.98
C LYS A 50 8.19 -4.32 28.40
N ASN A 51 6.96 -3.84 28.63
CA ASN A 51 6.52 -2.57 28.10
C ASN A 51 7.34 -1.43 28.70
N LEU A 52 7.55 -1.41 30.02
CA LEU A 52 8.45 -0.44 30.67
C LEU A 52 9.89 -0.55 30.15
N PHE A 53 10.43 -1.77 30.02
CA PHE A 53 11.76 -1.96 29.45
C PHE A 53 11.88 -1.42 28.02
N GLU A 54 10.89 -1.64 27.17
CA GLU A 54 10.84 -1.10 25.81
C GLU A 54 10.68 0.42 25.78
N GLN A 55 9.87 0.98 26.69
CA GLN A 55 9.71 2.42 26.82
C GLN A 55 11.00 3.10 27.28
N PHE A 56 11.75 2.55 28.25
CA PHE A 56 13.02 3.11 28.71
C PHE A 56 14.22 2.88 27.77
N ARG A 57 14.09 1.98 26.78
CA ARG A 57 15.05 1.91 25.67
C ARG A 57 15.01 3.13 24.76
N ARG A 58 13.97 3.98 24.85
CA ARG A 58 13.91 5.25 24.14
C ARG A 58 14.82 6.28 24.86
N LEU A 59 15.70 6.93 24.10
CA LEU A 59 16.72 7.87 24.61
C LEU A 59 16.11 8.94 25.53
N ALA A 60 14.97 9.52 25.15
CA ALA A 60 14.31 10.57 25.93
C ALA A 60 13.80 10.06 27.29
N ASN A 61 13.17 8.88 27.32
CA ASN A 61 12.67 8.29 28.56
C ASN A 61 13.82 7.90 29.51
N ALA A 62 14.93 7.40 28.96
CA ALA A 62 16.14 7.14 29.74
C ALA A 62 16.72 8.43 30.36
N TYR A 63 16.71 9.54 29.60
CA TYR A 63 17.14 10.85 30.10
C TYR A 63 16.26 11.36 31.25
N PHE A 64 14.93 11.28 31.12
CA PHE A 64 14.04 11.72 32.20
C PHE A 64 14.12 10.82 33.44
N LEU A 65 14.38 9.51 33.26
CA LEU A 65 14.68 8.62 34.38
C LEU A 65 15.98 9.02 35.08
N PHE A 66 17.03 9.36 34.33
CA PHE A 66 18.29 9.86 34.88
C PHE A 66 18.10 11.17 35.66
N LEU A 67 17.33 12.13 35.12
CA LEU A 67 16.98 13.36 35.82
C LEU A 67 16.19 13.12 37.09
N LEU A 68 15.24 12.18 37.05
CA LEU A 68 14.48 11.80 38.24
C LEU A 68 15.40 11.28 39.35
N CYS A 69 16.37 10.43 39.00
CA CYS A 69 17.38 9.97 39.96
C CYS A 69 18.21 11.13 40.55
N LEU A 70 18.59 12.12 39.74
CA LEU A 70 19.32 13.30 40.23
C LEU A 70 18.49 14.16 41.19
N GLN A 71 17.18 14.29 40.97
CA GLN A 71 16.31 15.10 41.83
C GLN A 71 16.07 14.51 43.22
N PHE A 72 16.36 13.21 43.43
CA PHE A 72 16.33 12.60 44.75
C PHE A 72 17.55 12.95 45.61
N ILE A 73 18.57 13.62 45.05
CA ILE A 73 19.77 14.05 45.77
C ILE A 73 19.51 15.45 46.38
N PRO A 74 19.34 15.59 47.70
CA PRO A 74 18.94 16.85 48.34
C PRO A 74 19.91 18.02 48.11
N GLN A 75 21.21 17.73 47.96
CA GLN A 75 22.28 18.72 47.81
C GLN A 75 22.30 19.40 46.44
N ILE A 76 21.58 18.86 45.46
CA ILE A 76 21.60 19.28 44.05
C ILE A 76 20.20 19.73 43.59
N THR A 77 19.16 19.24 44.26
CA THR A 77 17.80 19.41 43.77
C THR A 77 17.25 20.82 44.02
N SER A 78 16.96 21.53 42.93
CA SER A 78 16.28 22.83 42.96
C SER A 78 14.75 22.71 42.77
N LEU A 79 14.25 21.49 42.54
CA LEU A 79 12.85 21.18 42.25
C LEU A 79 12.33 20.06 43.17
N THR A 80 11.07 20.13 43.57
CA THR A 80 10.43 19.06 44.33
C THR A 80 10.31 17.79 43.50
N PRO A 81 10.71 16.59 43.96
CA PRO A 81 10.67 15.37 43.14
C PRO A 81 9.28 15.05 42.56
N GLY A 82 8.21 15.37 43.29
CA GLY A 82 6.83 15.15 42.84
C GLY A 82 6.45 15.87 41.55
N THR A 83 7.03 17.03 41.26
CA THR A 83 6.70 17.83 40.07
C THR A 83 7.24 17.23 38.77
N SER A 84 8.27 16.38 38.83
CA SER A 84 8.84 15.71 37.65
C SER A 84 8.32 14.29 37.44
N ILE A 85 7.95 13.60 38.53
CA ILE A 85 7.35 12.25 38.44
C ILE A 85 6.00 12.31 37.72
N ALA A 86 5.14 13.26 38.09
CA ALA A 86 3.78 13.29 37.57
C ALA A 86 3.70 13.38 36.03
N PRO A 87 4.39 14.31 35.33
CA PRO A 87 4.39 14.33 33.87
C PRO A 87 4.96 13.06 33.22
N LEU A 88 6.03 12.49 33.79
CA LEU A 88 6.64 11.26 33.27
C LEU A 88 5.68 10.07 33.41
N THR A 89 5.02 9.91 34.56
CA THR A 89 4.04 8.85 34.79
C THR A 89 2.86 8.94 33.83
N VAL A 90 2.32 10.15 33.59
CA VAL A 90 1.23 10.37 32.62
C VAL A 90 1.67 9.94 31.22
N VAL A 91 2.87 10.31 30.82
CA VAL A 91 3.44 9.98 29.50
C VAL A 91 3.63 8.47 29.33
N LEU A 92 4.21 7.80 30.32
CA LEU A 92 4.42 6.35 30.29
C LEU A 92 3.08 5.59 30.31
N LEU A 93 2.09 6.09 31.06
CA LEU A 93 0.75 5.51 31.15
C LEU A 93 0.00 5.59 29.82
N ILE A 94 -0.01 6.75 29.16
CA ILE A 94 -0.67 6.92 27.84
C ILE A 94 -0.06 5.95 26.82
N THR A 95 1.28 5.85 26.81
CA THR A 95 2.00 4.93 25.92
C THR A 95 1.65 3.46 26.23
N ALA A 96 1.60 3.08 27.51
CA ALA A 96 1.22 1.74 27.93
C ALA A 96 -0.23 1.39 27.54
N VAL A 97 -1.18 2.30 27.74
CA VAL A 97 -2.59 2.09 27.35
C VAL A 97 -2.71 1.84 25.85
N LYS A 98 -2.00 2.63 25.03
CA LYS A 98 -1.96 2.42 23.57
C LYS A 98 -1.42 1.02 23.21
N ASP A 99 -0.26 0.65 23.75
CA ASP A 99 0.36 -0.65 23.47
C ASP A 99 -0.51 -1.82 23.94
N ALA A 100 -1.25 -1.66 25.03
CA ALA A 100 -2.23 -2.63 25.52
C ALA A 100 -3.39 -2.80 24.54
N ILE A 101 -3.95 -1.72 24.01
CA ILE A 101 -5.04 -1.77 23.01
C ILE A 101 -4.59 -2.53 21.75
N ASP A 102 -3.40 -2.24 21.25
CA ASP A 102 -2.85 -2.89 20.06
C ASP A 102 -2.63 -4.40 20.28
N ASP A 103 -2.13 -4.81 21.45
CA ASP A 103 -1.90 -6.22 21.75
C ASP A 103 -3.21 -6.98 22.02
N ILE A 104 -4.22 -6.34 22.62
CA ILE A 104 -5.58 -6.92 22.78
C ILE A 104 -6.18 -7.25 21.41
N ARG A 105 -6.01 -6.38 20.40
CA ARG A 105 -6.47 -6.65 19.03
C ARG A 105 -5.78 -7.87 18.42
N ARG A 106 -4.46 -8.02 18.63
CA ARG A 106 -3.71 -9.21 18.18
C ARG A 106 -4.20 -10.49 18.85
N HIS A 107 -4.40 -10.46 20.17
CA HIS A 107 -4.95 -11.60 20.91
C HIS A 107 -6.34 -12.03 20.41
N ARG A 108 -7.22 -11.07 20.07
CA ARG A 108 -8.54 -11.37 19.49
C ARG A 108 -8.39 -12.05 18.12
N SER A 109 -7.52 -11.54 17.24
CA SER A 109 -7.25 -12.12 15.92
C SER A 109 -6.67 -13.54 16.03
N ASP A 110 -5.66 -13.73 16.88
CA ASP A 110 -5.05 -15.04 17.13
C ASP A 110 -6.10 -16.03 17.67
N ARG A 111 -6.98 -15.59 18.57
CA ARG A 111 -8.05 -16.43 19.13
C ARG A 111 -9.07 -16.87 18.08
N GLN A 112 -9.40 -16.01 17.11
CA GLN A 112 -10.29 -16.37 16.00
C GLN A 112 -9.69 -17.48 15.13
N ILE A 113 -8.42 -17.38 14.76
CA ILE A 113 -7.74 -18.39 13.92
C ILE A 113 -7.57 -19.70 14.70
N ASN A 114 -7.09 -19.61 15.94
CA ASN A 114 -6.79 -20.80 16.76
C ASN A 114 -8.04 -21.61 17.15
N ASN A 115 -9.22 -20.99 17.14
CA ASN A 115 -10.49 -21.63 17.48
C ASN A 115 -11.30 -22.09 16.26
N ARG A 116 -10.78 -21.95 15.03
CA ARG A 116 -11.40 -22.60 13.87
C ARG A 116 -11.44 -24.11 14.09
N GLU A 117 -12.46 -24.77 13.57
CA GLU A 117 -12.70 -26.20 13.77
C GLU A 117 -12.34 -26.98 12.50
N THR A 118 -11.95 -28.23 12.66
CA THR A 118 -11.73 -29.20 11.58
C THR A 118 -11.95 -30.62 12.10
N LYS A 119 -12.11 -31.59 11.22
CA LYS A 119 -12.35 -33.00 11.60
C LYS A 119 -11.06 -33.80 11.57
N THR A 120 -10.80 -34.58 12.62
CA THR A 120 -9.65 -35.49 12.73
C THR A 120 -10.11 -36.92 12.93
N VAL A 121 -9.42 -37.88 12.32
CA VAL A 121 -9.70 -39.32 12.50
C VAL A 121 -9.02 -39.79 13.79
N VAL A 122 -9.81 -40.27 14.75
CA VAL A 122 -9.32 -40.78 16.03
C VAL A 122 -10.14 -42.00 16.42
N GLY A 123 -9.49 -43.15 16.61
CA GLY A 123 -10.15 -44.36 17.14
C GLY A 123 -11.40 -44.77 16.36
N HIS A 124 -11.29 -44.85 15.03
CA HIS A 124 -12.38 -45.20 14.11
C HIS A 124 -13.54 -44.18 13.99
N GLU A 125 -13.43 -42.99 14.60
CA GLU A 125 -14.44 -41.93 14.49
C GLU A 125 -13.84 -40.60 13.99
N LEU A 126 -14.70 -39.76 13.39
CA LEU A 126 -14.36 -38.39 13.00
C LEU A 126 -14.71 -37.44 14.15
N ILE A 127 -13.69 -36.97 14.85
CA ILE A 127 -13.84 -36.04 15.97
C ILE A 127 -13.55 -34.61 15.50
N THR A 128 -14.43 -33.67 15.86
CA THR A 128 -14.19 -32.25 15.59
C THR A 128 -13.19 -31.68 16.62
N ARG A 129 -12.09 -31.11 16.14
CA ARG A 129 -11.04 -30.47 16.95
C ARG A 129 -10.79 -29.03 16.51
N LYS A 130 -10.31 -28.20 17.44
CA LYS A 130 -9.89 -26.84 17.12
C LYS A 130 -8.50 -26.85 16.50
N TRP A 131 -8.22 -25.87 15.65
CA TRP A 131 -6.95 -25.75 14.94
C TRP A 131 -5.74 -25.81 15.87
N LYS A 132 -5.80 -25.14 17.03
CA LYS A 132 -4.72 -25.15 18.03
C LYS A 132 -4.41 -26.53 18.62
N ASP A 133 -5.36 -27.46 18.57
CA ASP A 133 -5.26 -28.78 19.20
C ASP A 133 -4.78 -29.86 18.21
N ILE A 134 -4.61 -29.51 16.93
CA ILE A 134 -4.06 -30.38 15.87
C ILE A 134 -2.55 -30.54 16.07
N LYS A 135 -2.04 -31.76 15.90
CA LYS A 135 -0.62 -32.09 16.00
C LYS A 135 -0.06 -32.66 14.70
N VAL A 136 1.27 -32.66 14.59
CA VAL A 136 1.98 -33.32 13.50
C VAL A 136 1.75 -34.83 13.58
N GLY A 137 1.38 -35.44 12.45
CA GLY A 137 1.00 -36.85 12.35
C GLY A 137 -0.51 -37.11 12.39
N ASP A 138 -1.34 -36.12 12.72
CA ASP A 138 -2.80 -36.27 12.77
C ASP A 138 -3.37 -36.43 11.35
N MET A 139 -4.30 -37.38 11.19
CA MET A 139 -5.12 -37.51 9.98
C MET A 139 -6.31 -36.55 10.05
N VAL A 140 -6.37 -35.61 9.11
CA VAL A 140 -7.40 -34.56 9.02
C VAL A 140 -8.30 -34.82 7.82
N ARG A 141 -9.61 -34.64 7.99
CA ARG A 141 -10.60 -34.60 6.92
C ARG A 141 -11.01 -33.17 6.67
N LEU A 142 -10.78 -32.70 5.44
CA LEU A 142 -11.19 -31.39 4.96
C LEU A 142 -12.45 -31.50 4.12
N GLU A 143 -13.40 -30.58 4.32
CA GLU A 143 -14.61 -30.48 3.49
C GLU A 143 -14.44 -29.46 2.36
N ASN A 144 -15.31 -29.53 1.34
CA ASN A 144 -15.36 -28.53 0.28
C ASN A 144 -15.53 -27.12 0.88
N ASN A 145 -14.81 -26.14 0.32
CA ASN A 145 -14.78 -24.76 0.77
C ASN A 145 -14.17 -24.52 2.17
N GLU A 146 -13.53 -25.51 2.80
CA GLU A 146 -12.81 -25.35 4.07
C GLU A 146 -11.37 -24.85 3.87
N PHE A 147 -10.87 -24.08 4.84
CA PHE A 147 -9.46 -23.69 4.86
C PHE A 147 -8.59 -24.83 5.37
N ILE A 148 -7.44 -25.00 4.74
CA ILE A 148 -6.46 -26.00 5.14
C ILE A 148 -5.75 -25.56 6.43
N THR A 149 -5.77 -26.45 7.42
CA THR A 149 -5.45 -26.15 8.82
C THR A 149 -3.94 -26.07 9.11
N ALA A 150 -3.15 -26.85 8.38
CA ALA A 150 -1.71 -27.05 8.51
C ALA A 150 -1.15 -27.53 7.16
N ASP A 151 0.16 -27.69 7.00
CA ASP A 151 0.68 -28.28 5.76
C ASP A 151 0.49 -29.80 5.84
N ILE A 152 -0.37 -30.34 4.97
CA ILE A 152 -0.83 -31.73 5.00
C ILE A 152 -0.42 -32.49 3.74
N VAL A 153 0.02 -33.74 3.88
CA VAL A 153 0.23 -34.65 2.75
C VAL A 153 -1.08 -35.35 2.43
N LEU A 154 -1.49 -35.28 1.17
CA LEU A 154 -2.76 -35.78 0.64
C LEU A 154 -2.74 -37.31 0.51
N ILE A 155 -3.73 -37.99 1.08
CA ILE A 155 -3.82 -39.46 1.14
C ILE A 155 -4.95 -40.00 0.25
N SER A 156 -6.16 -39.49 0.43
CA SER A 156 -7.34 -39.86 -0.37
C SER A 156 -8.24 -38.65 -0.62
N THR A 157 -9.05 -38.71 -1.68
CA THR A 157 -9.97 -37.63 -2.08
C THR A 157 -11.26 -38.20 -2.64
N SER A 158 -12.30 -37.37 -2.73
CA SER A 158 -13.58 -37.74 -3.33
C SER A 158 -13.54 -37.87 -4.85
N GLU A 159 -12.60 -37.22 -5.54
CA GLU A 159 -12.60 -37.16 -7.00
C GLU A 159 -11.94 -38.38 -7.65
N PRO A 160 -12.37 -38.76 -8.87
CA PRO A 160 -11.74 -39.84 -9.62
C PRO A 160 -10.25 -39.58 -9.85
N ASN A 161 -9.45 -40.67 -9.82
CA ASN A 161 -7.99 -40.64 -9.94
C ASN A 161 -7.25 -39.88 -8.83
N GLY A 162 -7.94 -39.60 -7.71
CA GLY A 162 -7.31 -39.04 -6.53
C GLY A 162 -6.98 -37.55 -6.64
N LEU A 163 -7.73 -36.83 -7.48
CA LEU A 163 -7.52 -35.40 -7.71
C LEU A 163 -8.18 -34.56 -6.62
N CYS A 164 -7.58 -33.43 -6.29
CA CYS A 164 -8.30 -32.36 -5.62
C CYS A 164 -7.88 -30.99 -6.14
N TYR A 165 -8.71 -29.99 -5.88
CA TYR A 165 -8.43 -28.62 -6.30
C TYR A 165 -8.31 -27.72 -5.08
N ILE A 166 -7.29 -26.88 -5.09
CA ILE A 166 -7.06 -25.88 -4.06
C ILE A 166 -7.02 -24.50 -4.67
N GLU A 167 -7.64 -23.55 -3.98
CA GLU A 167 -7.52 -22.13 -4.24
C GLU A 167 -6.35 -21.58 -3.41
N THR A 168 -5.36 -20.98 -4.07
CA THR A 168 -4.12 -20.51 -3.44
C THR A 168 -4.07 -19.00 -3.23
N ALA A 169 -5.21 -18.31 -3.37
CA ALA A 169 -5.32 -16.86 -3.23
C ALA A 169 -4.64 -16.29 -1.96
N GLU A 170 -4.72 -16.97 -0.80
CA GLU A 170 -4.03 -16.50 0.42
C GLU A 170 -2.51 -16.76 0.46
N LEU A 171 -1.96 -17.59 -0.42
CA LEU A 171 -0.52 -17.87 -0.50
C LEU A 171 0.18 -17.05 -1.57
N ASP A 172 -0.40 -17.00 -2.76
CA ASP A 172 0.20 -16.39 -3.95
C ASP A 172 -0.76 -15.43 -4.67
N GLY A 173 -1.95 -15.14 -4.13
CA GLY A 173 -2.91 -14.23 -4.78
C GLY A 173 -3.60 -14.82 -6.01
N GLU A 174 -3.21 -16.00 -6.48
CA GLU A 174 -3.84 -16.62 -7.64
C GLU A 174 -5.21 -17.21 -7.26
N THR A 175 -6.26 -16.74 -7.92
CA THR A 175 -7.64 -17.27 -7.77
C THR A 175 -7.88 -18.55 -8.58
N ASN A 176 -6.95 -18.88 -9.48
CA ASN A 176 -6.98 -20.11 -10.25
C ASN A 176 -6.87 -21.34 -9.34
N LEU A 177 -7.67 -22.35 -9.67
CA LEU A 177 -7.62 -23.62 -8.96
C LEU A 177 -6.37 -24.40 -9.35
N LYS A 178 -5.52 -24.70 -8.37
CA LYS A 178 -4.38 -25.60 -8.57
C LYS A 178 -4.81 -27.03 -8.30
N LYS A 179 -4.50 -27.91 -9.24
CA LYS A 179 -4.71 -29.35 -9.08
C LYS A 179 -3.65 -29.96 -8.17
N ARG A 180 -4.06 -30.90 -7.35
CA ARG A 180 -3.22 -31.76 -6.50
C ARG A 180 -3.69 -33.19 -6.66
N GLN A 181 -2.80 -34.14 -6.44
CA GLN A 181 -3.10 -35.55 -6.70
C GLN A 181 -2.53 -36.44 -5.58
N THR A 182 -3.32 -37.44 -5.17
CA THR A 182 -2.88 -38.49 -4.24
C THR A 182 -1.98 -39.50 -4.94
N LEU A 183 -1.21 -40.25 -4.16
CA LEU A 183 -0.57 -41.47 -4.65
C LEU A 183 -1.63 -42.51 -5.03
N GLU A 184 -1.39 -43.24 -6.13
CA GLU A 184 -2.32 -44.27 -6.63
C GLU A 184 -2.59 -45.35 -5.57
N ASP A 185 -1.56 -45.74 -4.82
CA ASP A 185 -1.64 -46.76 -3.78
C ASP A 185 -2.53 -46.34 -2.60
N THR A 186 -2.54 -45.05 -2.24
CA THR A 186 -3.32 -44.54 -1.09
C THR A 186 -4.72 -44.11 -1.50
N CYS A 187 -4.95 -43.76 -2.77
CA CYS A 187 -6.26 -43.36 -3.29
C CYS A 187 -7.35 -44.42 -3.08
N ALA A 188 -6.97 -45.70 -3.02
CA ALA A 188 -7.88 -46.81 -2.79
C ALA A 188 -8.59 -46.78 -1.42
N LEU A 189 -8.03 -46.07 -0.43
CA LEU A 189 -8.58 -45.97 0.93
C LEU A 189 -9.91 -45.19 0.99
N LYS A 190 -10.16 -44.30 0.02
CA LYS A 190 -11.38 -43.46 -0.10
C LYS A 190 -11.81 -42.85 1.26
N ASP A 191 -13.10 -42.92 1.61
CA ASP A 191 -13.70 -42.43 2.87
C ASP A 191 -13.85 -43.59 3.90
N HIS A 192 -13.08 -44.68 3.77
CA HIS A 192 -13.15 -45.80 4.70
C HIS A 192 -12.39 -45.47 5.99
N ILE A 193 -13.10 -44.87 6.95
CA ILE A 193 -12.56 -44.40 8.24
C ILE A 193 -11.79 -45.51 8.98
N ASP A 194 -12.26 -46.77 8.92
CA ASP A 194 -11.58 -47.90 9.56
C ASP A 194 -10.19 -48.18 8.99
N GLN A 195 -10.04 -48.04 7.67
CA GLN A 195 -8.77 -48.26 6.99
C GLN A 195 -7.82 -47.06 7.18
N LEU A 196 -8.38 -45.84 7.24
CA LEU A 196 -7.64 -44.62 7.50
C LEU A 196 -7.17 -44.51 8.96
N SER A 197 -7.94 -45.03 9.91
CA SER A 197 -7.56 -45.11 11.34
C SER A 197 -6.37 -46.07 11.53
N ASN A 198 -6.38 -47.21 10.83
CA ASN A 198 -5.31 -48.22 10.85
C ASN A 198 -4.14 -47.92 9.90
N PHE A 199 -4.07 -46.70 9.35
CA PHE A 199 -3.03 -46.30 8.41
C PHE A 199 -1.70 -46.05 9.14
N ASP A 200 -0.85 -47.09 9.25
CA ASP A 200 0.51 -46.98 9.80
C ASP A 200 1.52 -46.75 8.66
N ALA A 201 1.92 -45.48 8.48
CA ALA A 201 2.92 -45.09 7.49
C ALA A 201 3.94 -44.12 8.10
N GLU A 202 5.17 -44.19 7.61
CA GLU A 202 6.24 -43.26 7.97
C GLU A 202 6.48 -42.28 6.82
N ILE A 203 6.47 -40.98 7.11
CA ILE A 203 6.77 -39.90 6.17
C ILE A 203 8.13 -39.31 6.55
N GLU A 204 9.11 -39.40 5.65
CA GLU A 204 10.38 -38.69 5.77
C GLU A 204 10.41 -37.53 4.78
N CYS A 205 10.50 -36.30 5.26
CA CYS A 205 10.52 -35.09 4.44
C CYS A 205 11.66 -34.14 4.80
N GLU A 206 11.89 -33.15 3.94
CA GLU A 206 12.83 -32.05 4.18
C GLU A 206 12.48 -31.22 5.44
N PRO A 207 13.42 -30.46 6.02
CA PRO A 207 13.11 -29.56 7.11
C PRO A 207 12.21 -28.40 6.66
N PRO A 208 11.41 -27.80 7.58
CA PRO A 208 10.55 -26.66 7.27
C PRO A 208 11.30 -25.49 6.58
N ASN A 209 10.96 -25.23 5.33
CA ASN A 209 11.53 -24.16 4.51
C ASN A 209 10.47 -23.14 4.08
N ASN A 210 10.92 -22.10 3.39
CA ASN A 210 10.06 -21.02 2.89
C ASN A 210 9.74 -21.14 1.38
N ASN A 211 10.08 -22.26 0.72
CA ASN A 211 9.80 -22.42 -0.70
C ASN A 211 8.43 -23.08 -0.91
N LEU A 212 7.46 -22.30 -1.40
CA LEU A 212 6.09 -22.78 -1.65
C LEU A 212 6.00 -23.78 -2.83
N GLY A 213 6.92 -23.70 -3.80
CA GLY A 213 6.89 -24.50 -5.03
C GLY A 213 7.64 -25.83 -4.95
N ARG A 214 8.40 -26.06 -3.87
CA ARG A 214 9.24 -27.26 -3.71
C ARG A 214 8.85 -28.00 -2.44
N PHE A 215 8.50 -29.28 -2.56
CA PHE A 215 8.38 -30.19 -1.43
C PHE A 215 8.97 -31.53 -1.86
N GLU A 216 9.86 -32.08 -1.04
CA GLU A 216 10.50 -33.37 -1.27
C GLU A 216 10.37 -34.22 -0.01
N GLY A 217 9.92 -35.46 -0.20
CA GLY A 217 9.83 -36.45 0.85
C GLY A 217 9.54 -37.84 0.30
N ASN A 218 9.44 -38.81 1.19
CA ASN A 218 9.13 -40.19 0.91
C ASN A 218 8.09 -40.70 1.90
N LEU A 219 7.09 -41.43 1.41
CA LEU A 219 6.10 -42.16 2.20
C LEU A 219 6.45 -43.65 2.19
N THR A 220 6.74 -44.23 3.34
CA THR A 220 6.94 -45.67 3.50
C THR A 220 5.67 -46.29 4.06
N TRP A 221 4.99 -47.10 3.24
CA TRP A 221 3.74 -47.79 3.60
C TRP A 221 3.77 -49.24 3.09
N LYS A 222 3.41 -50.21 3.94
CA LYS A 222 3.42 -51.66 3.63
C LYS A 222 4.75 -52.16 3.00
N GLY A 223 5.89 -51.61 3.44
CA GLY A 223 7.22 -51.98 2.94
C GLY A 223 7.59 -51.39 1.57
N LYS A 224 6.71 -50.57 0.95
CA LYS A 224 6.98 -49.83 -0.29
C LYS A 224 7.27 -48.36 0.05
N THR A 225 8.30 -47.80 -0.58
CA THR A 225 8.64 -46.38 -0.45
C THR A 225 8.18 -45.63 -1.69
N LEU A 226 7.34 -44.63 -1.50
CA LEU A 226 6.72 -43.82 -2.55
C LEU A 226 7.26 -42.38 -2.47
N PRO A 227 7.69 -41.79 -3.59
CA PRO A 227 8.18 -40.42 -3.60
C PRO A 227 7.02 -39.43 -3.44
N LEU A 228 7.22 -38.45 -2.57
CA LEU A 228 6.34 -37.30 -2.40
C LEU A 228 6.98 -36.07 -3.03
N ASN A 229 6.20 -35.37 -3.86
CA ASN A 229 6.58 -34.11 -4.47
C ASN A 229 5.53 -33.02 -4.12
N ASN A 230 5.67 -31.83 -4.70
CA ASN A 230 4.74 -30.72 -4.43
C ASN A 230 3.27 -31.00 -4.79
N ASP A 231 2.99 -31.94 -5.70
CA ASP A 231 1.60 -32.27 -6.11
C ASP A 231 0.83 -33.04 -5.04
N HIS A 232 1.53 -33.59 -4.04
CA HIS A 232 0.97 -34.40 -2.97
C HIS A 232 0.77 -33.63 -1.65
N ILE A 233 1.12 -32.33 -1.58
CA ILE A 233 0.99 -31.52 -0.37
C ILE A 233 -0.04 -30.40 -0.53
N LEU A 234 -0.88 -30.23 0.47
CA LEU A 234 -1.79 -29.10 0.60
C LEU A 234 -1.28 -28.16 1.69
N LEU A 235 -1.18 -26.88 1.37
CA LEU A 235 -0.51 -25.89 2.23
C LEU A 235 -1.52 -25.13 3.08
N ARG A 236 -1.12 -24.77 4.31
CA ARG A 236 -1.93 -23.94 5.21
C ARG A 236 -2.28 -22.61 4.56
N GLY A 237 -3.53 -22.18 4.71
CA GLY A 237 -4.05 -20.92 4.13
C GLY A 237 -4.70 -21.10 2.75
N THR A 238 -4.45 -22.22 2.06
CA THR A 238 -5.23 -22.57 0.87
C THR A 238 -6.63 -23.02 1.26
N ARG A 239 -7.55 -23.02 0.29
CA ARG A 239 -8.94 -23.45 0.46
C ARG A 239 -9.23 -24.63 -0.46
N LEU A 240 -9.84 -25.69 0.08
CA LEU A 240 -10.28 -26.81 -0.75
C LEU A 240 -11.48 -26.38 -1.59
N LYS A 241 -11.44 -26.64 -2.90
CA LYS A 241 -12.46 -26.26 -3.86
C LYS A 241 -12.76 -27.44 -4.78
N ASN A 242 -13.98 -27.50 -5.31
CA ASN A 242 -14.39 -28.50 -6.32
C ASN A 242 -14.05 -29.96 -5.92
N THR A 243 -13.97 -30.24 -4.62
CA THR A 243 -13.65 -31.54 -4.04
C THR A 243 -14.51 -31.67 -2.79
N GLN A 244 -15.35 -32.69 -2.72
CA GLN A 244 -16.30 -32.84 -1.61
C GLN A 244 -15.57 -33.04 -0.28
N TRP A 245 -14.58 -33.92 -0.28
CA TRP A 245 -13.72 -34.17 0.89
C TRP A 245 -12.31 -34.59 0.47
N ALA A 246 -11.35 -34.31 1.34
CA ALA A 246 -9.96 -34.76 1.20
C ALA A 246 -9.38 -35.17 2.55
N PHE A 247 -8.69 -36.32 2.60
CA PHE A 247 -7.95 -36.78 3.78
C PHE A 247 -6.45 -36.51 3.61
N GLY A 248 -5.82 -36.03 4.67
CA GLY A 248 -4.37 -35.81 4.67
C GLY A 248 -3.76 -35.88 6.07
N ILE A 249 -2.45 -36.12 6.10
CA ILE A 249 -1.66 -36.20 7.34
C ILE A 249 -0.88 -34.91 7.53
N VAL A 250 -0.94 -34.35 8.75
CA VAL A 250 -0.23 -33.10 9.08
C VAL A 250 1.27 -33.32 9.14
N CYS A 251 2.03 -32.61 8.29
CA CYS A 251 3.49 -32.63 8.27
C CYS A 251 4.13 -31.43 8.97
N TYR A 252 3.62 -30.22 8.71
CA TYR A 252 4.10 -29.01 9.37
C TYR A 252 2.96 -28.29 10.08
N ALA A 253 3.13 -27.98 11.36
CA ALA A 253 2.14 -27.33 12.21
C ALA A 253 2.62 -25.95 12.70
N GLY A 254 1.68 -25.02 12.83
CA GLY A 254 1.88 -23.68 13.39
C GLY A 254 3.08 -22.95 12.78
N PRO A 255 4.10 -22.57 13.57
CA PRO A 255 5.25 -21.79 13.08
C PRO A 255 6.14 -22.54 12.08
N ASP A 256 6.00 -23.87 11.94
CA ASP A 256 6.74 -24.66 10.96
C ASP A 256 6.07 -24.70 9.58
N THR A 257 4.82 -24.26 9.45
CA THR A 257 4.16 -24.18 8.13
C THR A 257 4.87 -23.21 7.19
N LYS A 258 4.87 -23.51 5.89
CA LYS A 258 5.57 -22.71 4.88
C LYS A 258 5.07 -21.26 4.82
N ILE A 259 3.77 -21.05 5.04
CA ILE A 259 3.20 -19.69 5.13
C ILE A 259 3.80 -18.90 6.30
N MET A 260 3.97 -19.53 7.47
CA MET A 260 4.54 -18.86 8.65
C MET A 260 6.05 -18.63 8.53
N LYS A 261 6.78 -19.50 7.81
CA LYS A 261 8.18 -19.26 7.44
C LYS A 261 8.33 -18.07 6.47
N ASN A 262 7.34 -17.84 5.62
CA ASN A 262 7.28 -16.70 4.69
C ASN A 262 6.72 -15.41 5.29
N SER A 263 5.89 -15.50 6.34
CA SER A 263 5.18 -14.35 6.92
C SER A 263 6.08 -13.27 7.55
N GLY A 264 7.39 -13.50 7.62
CA GLY A 264 8.37 -12.53 8.11
C GLY A 264 8.13 -12.10 9.57
N LYS A 265 8.98 -11.23 10.09
CA LYS A 265 8.69 -10.50 11.33
C LYS A 265 8.18 -9.13 10.95
N ALA A 266 7.04 -8.71 11.49
CA ALA A 266 6.53 -7.35 11.30
C ALA A 266 7.62 -6.33 11.65
N ILE A 267 8.07 -5.56 10.66
CA ILE A 267 9.11 -4.55 10.81
C ILE A 267 8.45 -3.26 11.31
N PHE A 268 8.95 -2.68 12.39
CA PHE A 268 8.50 -1.38 12.85
C PHE A 268 9.08 -0.29 11.94
N LYS A 269 8.24 0.33 11.10
CA LYS A 269 8.63 1.42 10.22
C LYS A 269 8.69 2.73 11.01
N ARG A 270 9.73 3.55 10.77
CA ARG A 270 9.94 4.87 11.37
C ARG A 270 9.95 5.93 10.29
N THR A 271 9.32 7.06 10.56
CA THR A 271 9.25 8.13 9.56
C THR A 271 10.54 8.93 9.48
N LYS A 272 10.75 9.60 8.35
CA LYS A 272 11.84 10.57 8.19
C LYS A 272 11.84 11.66 9.28
N ILE A 273 10.66 12.11 9.71
CA ILE A 273 10.52 13.09 10.81
C ILE A 273 11.02 12.50 12.13
N ASP A 274 10.71 11.25 12.46
CA ASP A 274 11.24 10.60 13.68
C ASP A 274 12.77 10.57 13.68
N HIS A 275 13.40 10.27 12.54
CA HIS A 275 14.85 10.30 12.41
C HIS A 275 15.43 11.72 12.58
N LEU A 276 14.76 12.73 12.03
CA LEU A 276 15.16 14.13 12.19
C LEU A 276 15.02 14.58 13.66
N LEU A 277 13.90 14.25 14.31
CA LEU A 277 13.66 14.58 15.72
C LEU A 277 14.71 13.97 16.64
N ASN A 278 15.06 12.70 16.44
CA ASN A 278 16.13 12.06 17.23
C ASN A 278 17.47 12.81 17.10
N ARG A 279 17.83 13.26 15.89
CA ARG A 279 19.06 14.05 15.68
C ARG A 279 18.96 15.44 16.31
N ILE A 280 17.81 16.11 16.18
CA ILE A 280 17.57 17.42 16.80
C ILE A 280 17.67 17.32 18.32
N ILE A 281 17.04 16.31 18.93
CA ILE A 281 17.06 16.10 20.37
C ILE A 281 18.47 15.82 20.89
N LEU A 282 19.26 15.01 20.17
CA LEU A 282 20.68 14.83 20.50
C LEU A 282 21.45 16.17 20.44
N GLY A 283 21.16 17.01 19.45
CA GLY A 283 21.70 18.37 19.36
C GLY A 283 21.26 19.26 20.52
N ILE A 284 20.01 19.17 20.96
CA ILE A 284 19.48 19.89 22.13
C ILE A 284 20.18 19.42 23.42
N PHE A 285 20.41 18.12 23.58
CA PHE A 285 21.18 17.59 24.71
C PHE A 285 22.60 18.16 24.75
N LEU A 286 23.26 18.22 23.59
CA LEU A 286 24.58 18.82 23.50
C LEU A 286 24.54 20.32 23.85
N PHE A 287 23.55 21.05 23.33
CA PHE A 287 23.33 22.46 23.66
C PHE A 287 23.10 22.67 25.16
N LEU A 288 22.28 21.83 25.79
CA LEU A 288 22.03 21.85 27.23
C LEU A 288 23.33 21.68 28.02
N LEU A 289 24.14 20.67 27.68
CA LEU A 289 25.41 20.43 28.38
C LEU A 289 26.38 21.61 28.22
N ILE A 290 26.47 22.20 27.03
CA ILE A 290 27.30 23.39 26.79
C ILE A 290 26.82 24.55 27.67
N MET A 291 25.51 24.79 27.74
CA MET A 291 24.94 25.87 28.54
C MET A 291 25.15 25.66 30.04
N CYS A 292 24.97 24.43 30.54
CA CYS A 292 25.26 24.09 31.94
C CYS A 292 26.74 24.29 32.26
N THR A 293 27.66 23.93 31.36
CA THR A 293 29.10 24.15 31.52
C THR A 293 29.44 25.64 31.59
N ILE A 294 28.87 26.46 30.70
CA ILE A 294 29.06 27.93 30.73
C ILE A 294 28.59 28.50 32.07
N MET A 295 27.39 28.12 32.50
CA MET A 295 26.81 28.57 33.78
C MET A 295 27.63 28.12 34.99
N THR A 296 28.19 26.92 34.93
CA THR A 296 29.09 26.38 35.96
C THR A 296 30.39 27.15 36.05
N ILE A 297 31.02 27.45 34.90
CA ILE A 297 32.24 28.26 34.85
C ILE A 297 31.96 29.65 35.43
N CYS A 298 30.88 30.30 35.01
CA CYS A 298 30.46 31.59 35.55
C CYS A 298 30.19 31.55 37.06
N SER A 299 29.57 30.48 37.57
CA SER A 299 29.37 30.26 39.00
C SER A 299 30.69 30.12 39.77
N GLY A 300 31.64 29.33 39.27
CA GLY A 300 32.95 29.18 39.88
C GLY A 300 33.74 30.49 39.94
N PHE A 301 33.69 31.29 38.87
CA PHE A 301 34.24 32.64 38.85
C PHE A 301 33.54 33.54 39.88
N TRP A 302 32.22 33.59 39.89
CA TRP A 302 31.47 34.44 40.81
C TRP A 302 31.72 34.08 42.28
N GLU A 303 31.72 32.80 42.64
CA GLU A 303 31.99 32.34 44.01
C GLU A 303 33.43 32.65 44.46
N SER A 304 34.40 32.50 43.56
CA SER A 304 35.80 32.78 43.85
C SER A 304 36.06 34.26 44.10
N PHE A 305 35.45 35.15 43.31
CA PHE A 305 35.73 36.60 43.34
C PHE A 305 34.78 37.39 44.24
N VAL A 306 33.51 37.01 44.31
CA VAL A 306 32.46 37.77 45.00
C VAL A 306 31.85 36.95 46.13
N GLY A 307 31.43 35.71 45.86
CA GLY A 307 30.72 34.85 46.82
C GLY A 307 31.51 34.62 48.13
N TYR A 308 32.84 34.47 48.04
CA TYR A 308 33.72 34.36 49.20
C TYR A 308 33.59 35.55 50.18
N HIS A 309 33.47 36.77 49.67
CA HIS A 309 33.29 37.98 50.48
C HIS A 309 31.85 38.12 51.01
N PHE A 310 30.87 37.54 50.33
CA PHE A 310 29.45 37.58 50.70
C PHE A 310 29.04 36.54 51.74
N ARG A 311 29.98 35.69 52.23
CA ARG A 311 29.75 34.67 53.27
C ARG A 311 29.11 35.19 54.56
N ILE A 312 29.22 36.48 54.85
CA ILE A 312 28.59 37.13 56.02
C ILE A 312 27.06 37.18 55.86
N TYR A 313 26.58 37.38 54.64
CA TYR A 313 25.15 37.48 54.32
C TYR A 313 24.57 36.14 53.86
N VAL A 314 25.35 35.36 53.10
CA VAL A 314 24.96 34.04 52.58
C VAL A 314 26.09 33.04 52.88
N PRO A 315 26.06 32.36 54.04
CA PRO A 315 27.10 31.41 54.40
C PRO A 315 27.07 30.19 53.48
N TRP A 316 28.25 29.67 53.13
CA TRP A 316 28.36 28.38 52.44
C TRP A 316 27.91 27.25 53.37
N GLU A 317 27.31 26.22 52.77
CA GLU A 317 26.86 25.02 53.46
C GLU A 317 28.02 24.29 54.18
N THR A 318 27.70 23.64 55.30
CA THR A 318 28.70 23.05 56.21
C THR A 318 29.53 21.91 55.60
N TYR A 319 29.04 21.32 54.51
CA TYR A 319 29.73 20.24 53.78
C TYR A 319 30.72 20.76 52.72
N ILE A 320 30.81 22.06 52.51
CA ILE A 320 31.70 22.69 51.53
C ILE A 320 33.02 23.07 52.22
N SER A 321 34.12 22.81 51.53
CA SER A 321 35.47 23.17 51.96
C SER A 321 35.58 24.68 52.28
N LYS A 322 36.21 25.01 53.41
CA LYS A 322 36.38 26.41 53.84
C LYS A 322 37.35 27.21 52.98
N ASP A 323 38.25 26.51 52.29
CA ASP A 323 39.23 27.07 51.35
C ASP A 323 38.54 27.73 50.15
N GLN A 324 39.04 28.89 49.73
CA GLN A 324 38.42 29.76 48.72
C GLN A 324 38.33 29.05 47.36
N GLN A 325 39.44 28.47 46.87
CA GLN A 325 39.45 27.85 45.55
C GLN A 325 38.75 26.48 45.54
N ILE A 326 39.00 25.66 46.57
CA ILE A 326 38.44 24.31 46.65
C ILE A 326 36.92 24.38 46.86
N GLY A 327 36.44 25.23 47.77
CA GLY A 327 34.99 25.32 48.01
C GLY A 327 34.23 26.00 46.88
N ALA A 328 34.81 26.99 46.18
CA ALA A 328 34.20 27.54 44.97
C ALA A 328 34.09 26.49 43.85
N LEU A 329 35.11 25.63 43.71
CA LEU A 329 35.09 24.51 42.76
C LEU A 329 34.02 23.48 43.12
N GLU A 330 33.90 23.10 44.40
CA GLU A 330 32.84 22.19 44.88
C GLU A 330 31.43 22.74 44.61
N ILE A 331 31.19 24.02 44.89
CA ILE A 331 29.90 24.69 44.59
C ILE A 331 29.62 24.68 43.10
N SER A 332 30.60 25.03 42.27
CA SER A 332 30.42 25.07 40.82
C SER A 332 30.07 23.70 40.25
N LEU A 333 30.70 22.62 40.73
CA LEU A 333 30.42 21.25 40.31
C LEU A 333 29.03 20.77 40.73
N LEU A 334 28.56 21.15 41.92
CA LEU A 334 27.19 20.86 42.35
C LEU A 334 26.17 21.66 41.51
N ASN A 335 26.45 22.94 41.26
CA ASN A 335 25.61 23.81 40.44
C ASN A 335 25.49 23.31 39.00
N PHE A 336 26.51 22.64 38.44
CA PHE A 336 26.40 21.98 37.13
C PHE A 336 25.20 21.03 37.08
N LEU A 337 25.07 20.16 38.08
CA LEU A 337 23.97 19.19 38.15
C LEU A 337 22.64 19.89 38.47
N SER A 338 22.63 20.95 39.27
CA SER A 338 21.44 21.78 39.51
C SER A 338 20.95 22.47 38.22
N TYR A 339 21.85 23.00 37.39
CA TYR A 339 21.49 23.58 36.09
C TYR A 339 20.96 22.54 35.10
N VAL A 340 21.51 21.33 35.11
CA VAL A 340 20.96 20.20 34.32
C VAL A 340 19.51 19.91 34.74
N ILE A 341 19.18 20.02 36.03
CA ILE A 341 17.82 19.86 36.54
C ILE A 341 16.92 21.03 36.12
N ILE A 342 17.36 22.29 36.20
CA ILE A 342 16.49 23.44 35.88
C ILE A 342 16.25 23.58 34.38
N LEU A 343 17.32 23.45 33.59
CA LEU A 343 17.28 23.58 32.14
C LEU A 343 16.76 22.30 31.44
N HIS A 344 16.32 21.28 32.18
CA HIS A 344 15.78 20.04 31.61
C HIS A 344 14.58 20.27 30.68
N THR A 345 13.86 21.37 30.88
CA THR A 345 12.66 21.72 30.12
C THR A 345 12.96 22.07 28.65
N VAL A 346 14.22 22.31 28.27
CA VAL A 346 14.62 22.44 26.85
C VAL A 346 14.40 21.13 26.09
N VAL A 347 14.48 19.98 26.77
CA VAL A 347 14.11 18.68 26.20
C VAL A 347 12.69 18.35 26.66
N PRO A 348 11.68 18.65 25.84
CA PRO A 348 10.31 18.55 26.29
C PRO A 348 9.81 17.10 26.34
N ILE A 349 9.47 16.64 27.54
CA ILE A 349 8.87 15.32 27.80
C ILE A 349 7.59 15.13 26.97
N SER A 350 6.75 16.17 26.89
CA SER A 350 5.43 16.08 26.25
C SER A 350 5.47 16.08 24.72
N LEU A 351 6.64 16.29 24.09
CA LEU A 351 6.77 16.30 22.63
C LEU A 351 6.31 14.99 22.00
N TYR A 352 6.88 13.87 22.45
CA TYR A 352 6.62 12.56 21.86
C TYR A 352 5.18 12.12 22.05
N VAL A 353 4.62 12.32 23.24
CA VAL A 353 3.22 11.98 23.51
C VAL A 353 2.29 12.84 22.69
N SER A 354 2.58 14.14 22.53
CA SER A 354 1.77 15.01 21.69
C SER A 354 1.79 14.59 20.22
N VAL A 355 2.96 14.23 19.69
CA VAL A 355 3.10 13.68 18.33
C VAL A 355 2.32 12.37 18.17
N GLU A 356 2.40 11.46 19.15
CA GLU A 356 1.65 10.20 19.13
C GLU A 356 0.12 10.41 19.17
N ILE A 357 -0.37 11.36 19.99
CA ILE A 357 -1.80 11.72 20.05
C ILE A 357 -2.26 12.32 18.71
N ILE A 358 -1.49 13.24 18.14
CA ILE A 358 -1.81 13.84 16.83
C ILE A 358 -1.92 12.75 15.76
N ARG A 359 -0.93 11.85 15.70
CA ARG A 359 -0.93 10.71 14.77
C ARG A 359 -2.15 9.80 14.96
N LEU A 360 -2.52 9.49 16.20
CA LEU A 360 -3.69 8.65 16.49
C LEU A 360 -5.01 9.30 16.02
N ILE A 361 -5.17 10.61 16.24
CA ILE A 361 -6.39 11.31 15.82
C ILE A 361 -6.42 11.44 14.29
N GLN A 362 -5.28 11.78 13.66
CA GLN A 362 -5.18 11.84 12.20
C GLN A 362 -5.48 10.48 11.54
N SER A 363 -5.02 9.37 12.12
CA SER A 363 -5.36 8.03 11.60
C SER A 363 -6.85 7.75 11.71
N LYS A 364 -7.52 8.22 12.79
CA LYS A 364 -8.97 8.07 12.95
C LYS A 364 -9.76 8.90 11.94
N TRP A 365 -9.24 10.05 11.50
CA TRP A 365 -9.88 10.82 10.43
C TRP A 365 -9.77 10.20 9.06
N ILE A 366 -8.70 9.44 8.81
CA ILE A 366 -8.60 8.60 7.62
C ILE A 366 -9.66 7.50 7.69
N ASP A 367 -9.80 6.84 8.85
CA ASP A 367 -10.81 5.78 9.05
C ASP A 367 -12.26 6.28 8.90
N TRP A 368 -12.54 7.53 9.31
CA TRP A 368 -13.90 8.12 9.31
C TRP A 368 -14.24 8.90 8.03
N ASP A 369 -13.38 8.91 7.01
CA ASP A 369 -13.66 9.66 5.79
C ASP A 369 -14.64 8.91 4.88
N ASN A 370 -15.90 9.34 4.89
CA ASN A 370 -16.96 8.78 4.05
C ASN A 370 -16.64 8.83 2.54
N LYS A 371 -15.78 9.76 2.08
CA LYS A 371 -15.38 9.81 0.66
C LYS A 371 -14.35 8.73 0.29
N MET A 372 -13.82 7.99 1.27
CA MET A 372 -12.95 6.82 1.08
C MET A 372 -13.63 5.53 1.56
N TYR A 373 -14.96 5.54 1.61
CA TYR A 373 -15.78 4.36 1.85
C TYR A 373 -16.21 3.73 0.51
N TYR A 374 -15.97 2.44 0.37
CA TYR A 374 -16.38 1.64 -0.78
C TYR A 374 -17.67 0.90 -0.46
N GLU A 375 -18.78 1.41 -1.00
CA GLU A 375 -20.12 0.92 -0.74
C GLU A 375 -20.36 -0.54 -1.18
N PRO A 376 -19.95 -1.01 -2.39
CA PRO A 376 -20.27 -2.35 -2.87
C PRO A 376 -19.80 -3.48 -1.96
N ASN A 377 -18.59 -3.36 -1.39
CA ASN A 377 -18.03 -4.38 -0.49
C ASN A 377 -18.11 -3.98 0.99
N ASN A 378 -18.77 -2.86 1.33
CA ASN A 378 -18.80 -2.29 2.68
C ASN A 378 -17.39 -2.18 3.30
N VAL A 379 -16.45 -1.62 2.54
CA VAL A 379 -15.04 -1.46 2.96
C VAL A 379 -14.73 0.01 3.17
N GLN A 380 -14.45 0.39 4.41
CA GLN A 380 -13.89 1.71 4.74
C GLN A 380 -12.36 1.71 4.63
N ALA A 381 -11.77 2.87 4.33
CA ALA A 381 -10.34 3.06 4.48
C ALA A 381 -9.90 2.81 5.94
N GLN A 382 -8.75 2.16 6.15
CA GLN A 382 -8.24 1.89 7.49
C GLN A 382 -6.75 2.20 7.59
N ALA A 383 -6.37 3.05 8.53
CA ALA A 383 -4.98 3.30 8.91
C ALA A 383 -4.54 2.28 9.98
N ARG A 384 -3.89 1.20 9.56
CA ARG A 384 -3.42 0.12 10.44
C ARG A 384 -2.17 0.53 11.20
N THR A 385 -1.25 1.22 10.53
CA THR A 385 -0.04 1.77 11.14
C THR A 385 -0.21 3.27 11.40
N THR A 386 -0.44 3.63 12.67
CA THR A 386 -0.74 5.02 13.08
C THR A 386 0.45 5.98 12.95
N THR A 387 1.68 5.49 12.86
CA THR A 387 2.90 6.32 12.91
C THR A 387 3.29 6.99 11.59
N LEU A 388 2.67 6.61 10.47
CA LEU A 388 3.15 6.96 9.12
C LEU A 388 2.35 8.08 8.44
N ASN A 389 1.38 8.69 9.13
CA ASN A 389 0.43 9.62 8.50
C ASN A 389 1.11 10.83 7.84
N GLU A 390 2.14 11.40 8.48
CA GLU A 390 2.83 12.56 7.91
C GLU A 390 3.75 12.21 6.73
N GLU A 391 4.19 10.95 6.63
CA GLU A 391 5.06 10.49 5.55
C GLU A 391 4.29 10.32 4.24
N LEU A 392 2.96 10.14 4.31
CA LEU A 392 2.04 10.20 3.17
C LEU A 392 2.08 11.56 2.44
N GLY A 393 2.55 12.64 3.08
CA GLY A 393 2.69 13.96 2.46
C GLY A 393 4.01 14.16 1.70
N GLN A 394 4.89 13.14 1.69
CA GLN A 394 6.26 13.25 1.19
C GLN A 394 6.62 12.22 0.10
N ILE A 395 5.68 11.35 -0.27
CA ILE A 395 5.89 10.29 -1.26
C ILE A 395 6.30 10.87 -2.62
N GLN A 396 7.30 10.24 -3.24
CA GLN A 396 7.77 10.61 -4.59
C GLN A 396 7.69 9.46 -5.59
N TYR A 397 7.71 8.21 -5.12
CA TYR A 397 7.54 7.02 -5.96
C TYR A 397 6.39 6.16 -5.46
N ILE A 398 5.54 5.71 -6.37
CA ILE A 398 4.51 4.70 -6.14
C ILE A 398 4.88 3.48 -6.98
N PHE A 399 4.99 2.33 -6.33
CA PHE A 399 5.10 1.03 -6.96
C PHE A 399 3.73 0.36 -6.89
N SER A 400 3.11 0.14 -8.04
CA SER A 400 1.77 -0.44 -8.14
C SER A 400 1.84 -1.82 -8.75
N ASP A 401 1.09 -2.77 -8.19
CA ASP A 401 0.70 -3.94 -8.98
C ASP A 401 -0.35 -3.57 -10.04
N LYS A 402 -0.54 -4.45 -11.02
CA LYS A 402 -1.49 -4.29 -12.12
C LYS A 402 -2.80 -5.03 -11.84
N THR A 403 -2.72 -6.33 -11.55
CA THR A 403 -3.91 -7.19 -11.42
C THR A 403 -4.55 -6.92 -10.07
N GLY A 404 -5.88 -6.80 -10.04
CA GLY A 404 -6.62 -6.58 -8.78
C GLY A 404 -6.39 -5.22 -8.09
N THR A 405 -5.36 -4.48 -8.52
CA THR A 405 -5.02 -3.13 -8.07
C THR A 405 -5.41 -2.06 -9.08
N LEU A 406 -4.90 -2.11 -10.31
CA LEU A 406 -5.30 -1.19 -11.38
C LEU A 406 -6.52 -1.73 -12.15
N THR A 407 -6.61 -3.06 -12.30
CA THR A 407 -7.73 -3.73 -12.94
C THR A 407 -8.67 -4.34 -11.90
N GLN A 408 -9.94 -4.53 -12.27
CA GLN A 408 -10.94 -5.23 -11.45
C GLN A 408 -10.78 -6.75 -11.54
N ASN A 409 -9.89 -7.24 -12.39
CA ASN A 409 -9.75 -8.64 -12.77
C ASN A 409 -11.05 -9.22 -13.37
N ILE A 410 -11.83 -8.37 -14.05
CA ILE A 410 -13.06 -8.73 -14.76
C ILE A 410 -12.82 -8.49 -16.25
N MET A 411 -12.88 -9.57 -17.03
CA MET A 411 -12.80 -9.52 -18.49
C MET A 411 -14.22 -9.43 -19.05
N THR A 412 -14.47 -8.45 -19.91
CA THR A 412 -15.78 -8.31 -20.57
C THR A 412 -15.61 -8.20 -22.07
N PHE A 413 -16.39 -8.97 -22.82
CA PHE A 413 -16.52 -8.76 -24.26
C PHE A 413 -17.09 -7.36 -24.52
N ASN A 414 -16.37 -6.55 -25.30
CA ASN A 414 -16.70 -5.13 -25.49
C ASN A 414 -17.04 -4.81 -26.95
N LYS A 415 -16.25 -5.30 -27.91
CA LYS A 415 -16.43 -5.02 -29.35
C LYS A 415 -16.07 -6.22 -30.21
N CYS A 416 -16.48 -6.21 -31.48
CA CYS A 416 -16.03 -7.20 -32.45
C CYS A 416 -16.03 -6.67 -33.89
N SER A 417 -15.23 -7.31 -34.74
CA SER A 417 -15.23 -7.14 -36.19
C SER A 417 -15.69 -8.46 -36.81
N ILE A 418 -16.76 -8.47 -37.59
CA ILE A 418 -17.26 -9.68 -38.27
C ILE A 418 -17.36 -9.39 -39.75
N ARG A 419 -16.61 -10.13 -40.58
CA ARG A 419 -16.57 -9.98 -42.04
C ARG A 419 -16.49 -8.52 -42.53
N GLY A 420 -15.57 -7.75 -41.93
CA GLY A 420 -15.32 -6.35 -42.31
C GLY A 420 -16.36 -5.34 -41.80
N LYS A 421 -17.29 -5.74 -40.91
CA LYS A 421 -18.19 -4.85 -40.18
C LYS A 421 -17.76 -4.75 -38.72
N LEU A 422 -17.63 -3.54 -38.21
CA LEU A 422 -17.25 -3.26 -36.82
C LEU A 422 -18.49 -3.00 -35.96
N TYR A 423 -18.59 -3.70 -34.83
CA TYR A 423 -19.73 -3.60 -33.89
C TYR A 423 -19.26 -3.14 -32.51
N GLY A 424 -20.16 -2.47 -31.77
CA GLY A 424 -19.91 -1.92 -30.44
C GLY A 424 -19.58 -0.42 -30.42
N TYR A 425 -19.69 0.27 -31.56
CA TYR A 425 -19.57 1.74 -31.66
C TYR A 425 -20.95 2.37 -31.89
N VAL A 426 -21.38 3.23 -30.96
CA VAL A 426 -22.63 4.00 -31.07
C VAL A 426 -22.33 5.37 -31.65
N MET A 427 -23.08 5.76 -32.68
CA MET A 427 -22.95 7.06 -33.35
C MET A 427 -24.12 7.96 -32.96
N ASP A 428 -23.89 9.26 -32.82
CA ASP A 428 -24.93 10.27 -32.66
C ASP A 428 -25.67 10.55 -33.98
N GLU A 429 -26.75 11.34 -33.94
CA GLU A 429 -27.53 11.73 -35.13
C GLU A 429 -26.71 12.54 -36.15
N ALA A 430 -25.58 13.13 -35.73
CA ALA A 430 -24.65 13.87 -36.58
C ALA A 430 -23.52 12.99 -37.16
N GLY A 431 -23.49 11.69 -36.83
CA GLY A 431 -22.49 10.74 -37.29
C GLY A 431 -21.17 10.72 -36.50
N ASN A 432 -21.10 11.39 -35.34
CA ASN A 432 -19.94 11.32 -34.43
C ASN A 432 -20.09 10.15 -33.44
N GLU A 433 -18.96 9.55 -33.07
CA GLU A 433 -18.93 8.44 -32.11
C GLU A 433 -19.21 8.93 -30.67
N ILE A 434 -20.19 8.32 -29.99
CA ILE A 434 -20.53 8.63 -28.59
C ILE A 434 -19.56 7.88 -27.67
N GLN A 435 -18.65 8.62 -27.01
CA GLN A 435 -17.62 8.03 -26.15
C GLN A 435 -18.07 7.73 -24.71
N ASP A 436 -18.98 8.53 -24.13
CA ASP A 436 -19.54 8.29 -22.78
C ASP A 436 -20.78 7.39 -22.87
N LEU A 437 -20.56 6.11 -23.19
CA LEU A 437 -21.63 5.11 -23.28
C LEU A 437 -22.38 4.92 -21.96
N GLU A 438 -21.76 5.21 -20.81
CA GLU A 438 -22.36 5.12 -19.47
C GLU A 438 -23.56 6.06 -19.25
N LYS A 439 -23.69 7.12 -20.06
CA LYS A 439 -24.86 8.03 -20.03
C LYS A 439 -26.05 7.47 -20.81
N LEU A 440 -25.83 6.47 -21.66
CA LEU A 440 -26.87 5.78 -22.42
C LEU A 440 -27.42 4.62 -21.60
N LYS A 441 -28.71 4.32 -21.78
CA LYS A 441 -29.30 3.12 -21.17
C LYS A 441 -28.82 1.89 -21.94
N ALA A 442 -28.14 0.97 -21.25
CA ALA A 442 -27.73 -0.31 -21.81
C ALA A 442 -28.95 -1.14 -22.27
N ILE A 443 -28.75 -2.01 -23.26
CA ILE A 443 -29.80 -2.90 -23.75
C ILE A 443 -30.06 -3.99 -22.70
N GLU A 444 -31.34 -4.27 -22.43
CA GLU A 444 -31.78 -5.31 -21.50
C GLU A 444 -31.87 -6.66 -22.25
N PHE A 445 -31.28 -7.70 -21.66
CA PHE A 445 -31.27 -9.09 -22.17
C PHE A 445 -31.98 -9.98 -21.14
N GLN A 446 -32.65 -11.05 -21.59
CA GLN A 446 -33.33 -12.01 -20.71
C GLN A 446 -32.36 -12.87 -19.89
N ASP A 447 -31.28 -13.34 -20.52
CA ASP A 447 -30.22 -14.17 -19.92
C ASP A 447 -28.91 -13.40 -19.96
N LYS A 448 -28.57 -12.69 -18.89
CA LYS A 448 -27.44 -11.76 -18.87
C LYS A 448 -26.55 -11.98 -17.65
N ASP A 449 -25.25 -11.98 -17.87
CA ASP A 449 -24.27 -11.83 -16.78
C ASP A 449 -24.41 -10.43 -16.14
N SER A 450 -24.36 -10.35 -14.81
CA SER A 450 -24.67 -9.11 -14.07
C SER A 450 -23.83 -7.90 -14.51
N ASP A 451 -22.59 -8.15 -14.95
CA ASP A 451 -21.60 -7.11 -15.27
C ASP A 451 -21.45 -6.81 -16.77
N PHE A 452 -22.14 -7.56 -17.64
CA PHE A 452 -22.09 -7.35 -19.08
C PHE A 452 -22.81 -6.04 -19.46
N GLN A 453 -22.36 -5.28 -20.44
CA GLN A 453 -23.08 -4.10 -20.92
C GLN A 453 -22.90 -3.96 -22.43
N TRP A 454 -24.00 -3.77 -23.15
CA TRP A 454 -23.99 -3.62 -24.60
C TRP A 454 -24.96 -2.52 -25.03
N TYR A 455 -24.52 -1.71 -26.00
CA TYR A 455 -25.22 -0.50 -26.43
C TYR A 455 -25.57 -0.48 -27.93
N ASP A 456 -24.86 -1.27 -28.76
CA ASP A 456 -25.00 -1.23 -30.21
C ASP A 456 -26.13 -2.13 -30.72
N LYS A 457 -27.20 -1.53 -31.26
CA LYS A 457 -28.34 -2.28 -31.83
C LYS A 457 -28.02 -2.97 -33.16
N LYS A 458 -26.95 -2.60 -33.88
CA LYS A 458 -26.63 -3.16 -35.21
C LYS A 458 -26.38 -4.67 -35.15
N LEU A 459 -25.69 -5.13 -34.10
CA LEU A 459 -25.37 -6.55 -33.93
C LEU A 459 -26.63 -7.38 -33.62
N LEU A 460 -27.52 -6.86 -32.77
CA LEU A 460 -28.80 -7.50 -32.45
C LEU A 460 -29.68 -7.64 -33.69
N ASN A 461 -29.80 -6.57 -34.49
CA ASN A 461 -30.55 -6.61 -35.74
C ASN A 461 -29.98 -7.67 -36.71
N ALA A 462 -28.65 -7.83 -36.76
CA ALA A 462 -28.02 -8.86 -37.60
C ALA A 462 -28.28 -10.29 -37.11
N ILE A 463 -28.37 -10.49 -35.79
CA ILE A 463 -28.76 -11.78 -35.18
C ILE A 463 -30.24 -12.09 -35.49
N GLU A 464 -31.14 -11.11 -35.31
CA GLU A 464 -32.57 -11.26 -35.63
C GLU A 464 -32.81 -11.56 -37.12
N GLN A 465 -31.96 -11.02 -38.01
CA GLN A 465 -31.98 -11.29 -39.44
C GLN A 465 -31.34 -12.63 -39.84
N ASN A 466 -30.85 -13.43 -38.89
CA ASN A 466 -30.15 -14.70 -39.15
C ASN A 466 -28.95 -14.54 -40.11
N ASP A 467 -28.16 -13.48 -39.95
CA ASP A 467 -26.92 -13.30 -40.72
C ASP A 467 -25.97 -14.49 -40.49
N LYS A 468 -25.62 -15.19 -41.59
CA LYS A 468 -24.80 -16.42 -41.56
C LYS A 468 -23.42 -16.18 -40.98
N ASP A 469 -22.82 -15.01 -41.23
CA ASP A 469 -21.47 -14.70 -40.76
C ASP A 469 -21.46 -14.42 -39.25
N VAL A 470 -22.48 -13.73 -38.74
CA VAL A 470 -22.67 -13.49 -37.30
C VAL A 470 -22.99 -14.80 -36.56
N HIS A 471 -23.82 -15.66 -37.17
CA HIS A 471 -24.12 -16.96 -36.61
C HIS A 471 -22.86 -17.85 -36.51
N ASN A 472 -22.02 -17.89 -37.56
CA ASN A 472 -20.75 -18.62 -37.54
C ASN A 472 -19.76 -18.05 -36.51
N PHE A 473 -19.73 -16.73 -36.33
CA PHE A 473 -18.90 -16.08 -35.32
C PHE A 473 -19.25 -16.54 -33.91
N PHE A 474 -20.51 -16.46 -33.50
CA PHE A 474 -20.92 -16.90 -32.17
C PHE A 474 -20.90 -18.42 -32.00
N THR A 475 -21.13 -19.18 -33.08
CA THR A 475 -20.94 -20.64 -33.08
C THR A 475 -19.50 -20.99 -32.71
N LEU A 476 -18.50 -20.34 -33.32
CA LEU A 476 -17.10 -20.55 -32.96
C LEU A 476 -16.85 -20.23 -31.48
N LEU A 477 -17.34 -19.10 -30.98
CA LEU A 477 -17.17 -18.69 -29.58
C LEU A 477 -17.76 -19.70 -28.59
N SER A 478 -18.88 -20.33 -28.94
CA SER A 478 -19.55 -21.36 -28.13
C SER A 478 -18.96 -22.77 -28.23
N LEU A 479 -18.02 -23.01 -29.16
CA LEU A 479 -17.41 -24.33 -29.40
C LEU A 479 -15.91 -24.37 -29.08
N CYS A 480 -15.17 -23.35 -29.53
CA CYS A 480 -13.71 -23.32 -29.47
C CYS A 480 -13.23 -22.76 -28.12
N HIS A 481 -13.43 -23.51 -27.03
CA HIS A 481 -12.98 -23.14 -25.68
C HIS A 481 -12.83 -24.39 -24.78
N THR A 482 -12.25 -24.23 -23.58
CA THR A 482 -12.18 -25.29 -22.55
C THR A 482 -13.14 -25.09 -21.37
N VAL A 483 -13.99 -24.04 -21.41
CA VAL A 483 -14.99 -23.76 -20.35
C VAL A 483 -15.89 -24.96 -20.06
N MET A 484 -16.13 -25.19 -18.77
CA MET A 484 -17.07 -26.16 -18.23
C MET A 484 -18.31 -25.44 -17.71
N SER A 485 -19.47 -26.07 -17.83
CA SER A 485 -20.74 -25.58 -17.29
C SER A 485 -21.17 -26.41 -16.09
N GLU A 486 -21.70 -25.73 -15.07
CA GLU A 486 -22.34 -26.35 -13.91
C GLU A 486 -23.73 -25.74 -13.78
N GLU A 487 -24.76 -26.57 -13.64
CA GLU A 487 -26.13 -26.10 -13.41
C GLU A 487 -26.37 -26.04 -11.90
N LYS A 488 -26.62 -24.84 -11.38
CA LYS A 488 -26.85 -24.60 -9.96
C LYS A 488 -28.11 -23.77 -9.79
N ASP A 489 -29.08 -24.30 -9.06
CA ASP A 489 -30.37 -23.65 -8.79
C ASP A 489 -31.14 -23.21 -10.06
N GLY A 490 -30.92 -23.90 -11.19
CA GLY A 490 -31.53 -23.59 -12.49
C GLY A 490 -30.77 -22.56 -13.34
N GLU A 491 -29.63 -22.04 -12.86
CA GLU A 491 -28.73 -21.18 -13.63
C GLU A 491 -27.46 -21.93 -14.07
N ILE A 492 -27.02 -21.69 -15.30
CA ILE A 492 -25.76 -22.23 -15.82
C ILE A 492 -24.61 -21.31 -15.38
N ILE A 493 -23.67 -21.86 -14.61
CA ILE A 493 -22.45 -21.18 -14.17
C ILE A 493 -21.28 -21.68 -15.01
N TYR A 494 -20.55 -20.76 -15.64
CA TYR A 494 -19.36 -21.08 -16.43
C TYR A 494 -18.08 -21.04 -15.59
N GLN A 495 -17.33 -22.13 -15.67
CA GLN A 495 -16.02 -22.28 -15.05
C GLN A 495 -14.96 -22.39 -16.15
N ALA A 496 -14.11 -21.38 -16.25
CA ALA A 496 -13.07 -21.29 -17.27
C ALA A 496 -11.68 -21.21 -16.62
N GLN A 497 -10.69 -21.80 -17.29
CA GLN A 497 -9.28 -21.62 -16.94
C GLN A 497 -8.79 -20.20 -17.26
N SER A 498 -9.25 -19.65 -18.39
CA SER A 498 -8.90 -18.31 -18.84
C SER A 498 -10.11 -17.40 -18.66
N PRO A 499 -9.99 -16.25 -17.97
CA PRO A 499 -11.08 -15.28 -17.87
C PRO A 499 -11.49 -14.71 -19.24
N ASP A 500 -10.57 -14.65 -20.21
CA ASP A 500 -10.89 -14.29 -21.59
C ASP A 500 -11.93 -15.26 -22.19
N ASP A 501 -11.78 -16.56 -21.94
CA ASP A 501 -12.72 -17.58 -22.42
C ASP A 501 -14.06 -17.53 -21.72
N ASN A 502 -14.05 -17.24 -20.41
CA ASN A 502 -15.28 -16.99 -19.68
C ASN A 502 -16.05 -15.83 -20.31
N ALA A 503 -15.37 -14.70 -20.55
CA ALA A 503 -15.98 -13.51 -21.14
C ALA A 503 -16.57 -13.78 -22.52
N LEU A 504 -15.88 -14.55 -23.36
CA LEU A 504 -16.36 -14.90 -24.70
C LEU A 504 -17.59 -15.82 -24.67
N VAL A 505 -17.62 -16.82 -23.79
CA VAL A 505 -18.74 -17.78 -23.68
C VAL A 505 -19.94 -17.15 -22.97
N SER A 506 -19.71 -16.34 -21.93
CA SER A 506 -20.78 -15.54 -21.30
C SER A 506 -21.39 -14.56 -22.29
N ALA A 507 -20.57 -13.92 -23.15
CA ALA A 507 -21.08 -13.06 -24.21
C ALA A 507 -21.90 -13.86 -25.24
N SER A 508 -21.43 -15.04 -25.66
CA SER A 508 -22.19 -15.87 -26.60
C SER A 508 -23.55 -16.26 -26.02
N ARG A 509 -23.61 -16.66 -24.74
CA ARG A 509 -24.88 -16.91 -24.04
C ARG A 509 -25.80 -15.70 -24.08
N THR A 510 -25.29 -14.51 -23.77
CA THR A 510 -26.08 -13.28 -23.74
C THR A 510 -26.70 -12.95 -25.10
N PHE A 511 -26.00 -13.26 -26.20
CA PHE A 511 -26.50 -13.10 -27.57
C PHE A 511 -27.33 -14.29 -28.08
N GLY A 512 -27.71 -15.25 -27.22
CA GLY A 512 -28.58 -16.38 -27.56
C GLY A 512 -27.87 -17.66 -28.01
N PHE A 513 -26.54 -17.73 -27.86
CA PHE A 513 -25.69 -18.88 -28.20
C PHE A 513 -25.12 -19.50 -26.92
N THR A 514 -25.95 -20.30 -26.24
CA THR A 514 -25.67 -20.80 -24.89
C THR A 514 -24.94 -22.14 -24.93
N PHE A 515 -23.73 -22.19 -24.40
CA PHE A 515 -23.05 -23.48 -24.16
C PHE A 515 -23.72 -24.19 -22.97
N ILE A 516 -24.27 -25.39 -23.18
CA ILE A 516 -24.97 -26.16 -22.13
C ILE A 516 -23.99 -27.06 -21.40
N GLY A 517 -23.13 -27.76 -22.13
CA GLY A 517 -22.23 -28.75 -21.55
C GLY A 517 -21.47 -29.55 -22.60
N ARG A 518 -20.47 -30.29 -22.13
CA ARG A 518 -19.62 -31.14 -22.97
C ARG A 518 -19.37 -32.50 -22.36
N THR A 519 -19.29 -33.51 -23.21
CA THR A 519 -18.78 -34.85 -22.90
C THR A 519 -17.37 -35.03 -23.51
N GLN A 520 -16.75 -36.20 -23.36
CA GLN A 520 -15.47 -36.52 -24.03
C GLN A 520 -15.57 -36.48 -25.56
N SER A 521 -16.75 -36.79 -26.08
CA SER A 521 -16.99 -36.97 -27.52
C SER A 521 -18.05 -36.04 -28.08
N SER A 522 -18.62 -35.12 -27.29
CA SER A 522 -19.62 -34.18 -27.78
C SER A 522 -19.65 -32.84 -27.05
N ILE A 523 -20.09 -31.80 -27.72
CA ILE A 523 -20.36 -30.46 -27.18
C ILE A 523 -21.81 -30.11 -27.53
N THR A 524 -22.60 -29.67 -26.54
CA THR A 524 -24.01 -29.29 -26.74
C THR A 524 -24.19 -27.79 -26.55
N VAL A 525 -24.76 -27.14 -27.57
CA VAL A 525 -25.01 -25.70 -27.61
C VAL A 525 -26.48 -25.45 -27.92
N ARG A 526 -27.08 -24.47 -27.24
CA ARG A 526 -28.44 -23.97 -27.49
C ARG A 526 -28.39 -22.68 -28.30
N PHE A 527 -29.07 -22.68 -29.44
CA PHE A 527 -29.28 -21.52 -30.30
C PHE A 527 -30.73 -21.05 -30.14
N GLY A 528 -30.95 -20.02 -29.33
CA GLY A 528 -32.30 -19.61 -28.91
C GLY A 528 -33.04 -20.77 -28.21
N ASN A 529 -34.03 -21.35 -28.88
CA ASN A 529 -34.82 -22.48 -28.36
C ASN A 529 -34.41 -23.85 -28.93
N LYS A 530 -33.38 -23.93 -29.78
CA LYS A 530 -32.95 -25.18 -30.42
C LYS A 530 -31.63 -25.66 -29.84
N GLU A 531 -31.61 -26.88 -29.34
CA GLU A 531 -30.38 -27.53 -28.88
C GLU A 531 -29.73 -28.32 -30.02
N GLU A 532 -28.43 -28.13 -30.21
CA GLU A 532 -27.64 -28.84 -31.20
C GLU A 532 -26.41 -29.46 -30.55
N THR A 533 -26.16 -30.73 -30.89
CA THR A 533 -25.00 -31.48 -30.41
C THR A 533 -23.98 -31.63 -31.53
N TYR A 534 -22.73 -31.33 -31.21
CA TYR A 534 -21.56 -31.45 -32.09
C TYR A 534 -20.70 -32.60 -31.59
N ASP A 535 -20.27 -33.49 -32.47
CA ASP A 535 -19.33 -34.54 -32.11
C ASP A 535 -17.93 -33.93 -31.98
N LEU A 536 -17.33 -34.00 -30.80
CA LEU A 536 -15.99 -33.51 -30.52
C LEU A 536 -14.97 -34.55 -30.99
N LEU A 537 -14.15 -34.17 -31.96
CA LEU A 537 -13.14 -35.07 -32.53
C LEU A 537 -11.78 -34.87 -31.85
N ASP A 538 -11.28 -33.63 -31.83
CA ASP A 538 -9.98 -33.30 -31.23
C ASP A 538 -9.93 -31.84 -30.74
N ILE A 539 -9.12 -31.61 -29.69
CA ILE A 539 -8.80 -30.27 -29.16
C ILE A 539 -7.29 -30.05 -29.28
N LEU A 540 -6.91 -29.02 -30.02
CA LEU A 540 -5.53 -28.56 -30.11
C LEU A 540 -5.35 -27.42 -29.10
N ASP A 541 -4.84 -27.78 -27.93
CA ASP A 541 -4.68 -26.87 -26.79
C ASP A 541 -3.91 -25.59 -27.11
N PHE A 542 -4.23 -24.52 -26.38
CA PHE A 542 -3.45 -23.30 -26.41
C PHE A 542 -2.02 -23.57 -25.94
N ASP A 543 -1.06 -22.96 -26.63
CA ASP A 543 0.36 -22.99 -26.29
C ASP A 543 0.94 -21.58 -26.47
N ASN A 544 1.84 -21.16 -25.56
CA ASN A 544 2.49 -19.86 -25.58
C ASN A 544 3.32 -19.66 -26.86
N ASP A 545 3.87 -20.73 -27.43
CA ASP A 545 4.62 -20.66 -28.68
C ASP A 545 3.68 -20.58 -29.89
N ARG A 546 2.57 -21.34 -29.86
CA ARG A 546 1.58 -21.35 -30.95
C ARG A 546 0.69 -20.11 -30.98
N LYS A 547 0.44 -19.48 -29.82
CA LYS A 547 -0.44 -18.32 -29.59
C LYS A 547 -1.84 -18.46 -30.21
N ARG A 548 -2.39 -19.68 -30.22
CA ARG A 548 -3.71 -20.03 -30.77
C ARG A 548 -4.23 -21.35 -30.19
N MET A 549 -5.53 -21.53 -30.25
CA MET A 549 -6.26 -22.75 -29.87
C MET A 549 -7.19 -23.15 -31.02
N SER A 550 -7.33 -24.46 -31.25
CA SER A 550 -8.25 -24.98 -32.26
C SER A 550 -9.07 -26.14 -31.74
N VAL A 551 -10.30 -26.28 -32.24
CA VAL A 551 -11.22 -27.38 -31.93
C VAL A 551 -11.76 -27.96 -33.23
N ILE A 552 -11.79 -29.29 -33.32
CA ILE A 552 -12.31 -30.02 -34.47
C ILE A 552 -13.61 -30.72 -34.07
N VAL A 553 -14.68 -30.42 -34.79
CA VAL A 553 -16.02 -30.96 -34.53
C VAL A 553 -16.65 -31.53 -35.80
N LYS A 554 -17.50 -32.54 -35.65
CA LYS A 554 -18.33 -33.10 -36.73
C LYS A 554 -19.81 -32.81 -36.46
N LYS A 555 -20.50 -32.32 -37.49
CA LYS A 555 -21.95 -32.06 -37.47
C LYS A 555 -22.55 -32.31 -38.85
N ASN A 556 -23.68 -33.01 -38.91
CA ASN A 556 -24.42 -33.32 -40.14
C ASN A 556 -23.52 -33.92 -41.26
N GLY A 557 -22.57 -34.79 -40.88
CA GLY A 557 -21.63 -35.42 -41.81
C GLY A 557 -20.47 -34.54 -42.28
N LYS A 558 -20.38 -33.27 -41.85
CA LYS A 558 -19.29 -32.34 -42.18
C LYS A 558 -18.37 -32.14 -40.99
N ILE A 559 -17.07 -32.03 -41.24
CA ILE A 559 -16.05 -31.76 -40.21
C ILE A 559 -15.59 -30.32 -40.33
N PHE A 560 -15.61 -29.60 -39.20
CA PHE A 560 -15.16 -28.22 -39.10
C PHE A 560 -14.00 -28.12 -38.14
N LEU A 561 -12.96 -27.40 -38.55
CA LEU A 561 -11.89 -26.91 -37.69
C LEU A 561 -12.16 -25.44 -37.39
N TYR A 562 -12.32 -25.12 -36.12
CA TYR A 562 -12.44 -23.76 -35.62
C TYR A 562 -11.15 -23.36 -34.91
N CYS A 563 -10.66 -22.15 -35.16
CA CYS A 563 -9.40 -21.65 -34.62
C CYS A 563 -9.56 -20.22 -34.11
N LYS A 564 -9.03 -19.95 -32.91
CA LYS A 564 -8.90 -18.60 -32.33
C LYS A 564 -7.47 -18.34 -31.90
N GLY A 565 -6.96 -17.13 -32.12
CA GLY A 565 -5.59 -16.80 -31.72
C GLY A 565 -5.12 -15.41 -32.09
N ALA A 566 -3.81 -15.20 -32.00
CA ALA A 566 -3.17 -13.93 -32.34
C ALA A 566 -3.38 -13.55 -33.81
N ASP A 567 -3.62 -12.27 -34.06
CA ASP A 567 -3.71 -11.68 -35.40
C ASP A 567 -2.51 -12.05 -36.29
N SER A 568 -1.28 -11.90 -35.77
CA SER A 568 -0.05 -12.29 -36.46
C SER A 568 -0.01 -13.77 -36.84
N LYS A 569 -0.47 -14.67 -35.95
CA LYS A 569 -0.44 -16.12 -36.18
C LYS A 569 -1.56 -16.62 -37.06
N ILE A 570 -2.74 -16.04 -36.97
CA ILE A 570 -3.87 -16.36 -37.86
C ILE A 570 -3.58 -15.84 -39.27
N LYS A 571 -3.04 -14.62 -39.41
CA LYS A 571 -2.71 -14.00 -40.71
C LYS A 571 -1.79 -14.86 -41.58
N GLU A 572 -0.78 -15.49 -40.98
CA GLU A 572 0.15 -16.40 -41.66
C GLU A 572 -0.52 -17.68 -42.20
N ARG A 573 -1.70 -18.03 -41.67
CA ARG A 573 -2.40 -19.31 -41.90
C ARG A 573 -3.69 -19.16 -42.71
N LEU A 574 -4.07 -17.93 -43.06
CA LEU A 574 -5.25 -17.66 -43.88
C LEU A 574 -5.03 -18.13 -45.32
N ASP A 575 -6.13 -18.52 -45.96
CA ASP A 575 -6.16 -18.76 -47.40
C ASP A 575 -5.78 -17.47 -48.16
N PRO A 576 -4.98 -17.55 -49.24
CA PRO A 576 -4.58 -16.37 -50.01
C PRO A 576 -5.74 -15.51 -50.52
N SER A 577 -6.95 -16.08 -50.68
CA SER A 577 -8.16 -15.36 -51.08
C SER A 577 -8.68 -14.38 -50.01
N GLU A 578 -8.33 -14.56 -48.74
CA GLU A 578 -8.82 -13.75 -47.62
C GLU A 578 -7.95 -12.51 -47.33
N LYS A 579 -6.92 -12.23 -48.15
CA LYS A 579 -6.01 -11.09 -47.95
C LYS A 579 -6.72 -9.74 -47.85
N ASN A 580 -7.73 -9.48 -48.69
CA ASN A 580 -8.48 -8.23 -48.68
C ASN A 580 -9.30 -8.06 -47.39
N MET A 581 -9.96 -9.14 -46.95
CA MET A 581 -10.73 -9.15 -45.70
C MET A 581 -9.82 -8.97 -44.49
N MET A 582 -8.63 -9.57 -44.52
CA MET A 582 -7.64 -9.39 -43.47
C MET A 582 -7.14 -7.95 -43.41
N ALA A 583 -6.95 -7.26 -44.54
CA ALA A 583 -6.53 -5.86 -44.55
C ALA A 583 -7.55 -4.92 -43.86
N VAL A 584 -8.85 -5.11 -44.12
CA VAL A 584 -9.93 -4.37 -43.43
C VAL A 584 -9.97 -4.73 -41.94
N THR A 585 -9.80 -6.02 -41.63
CA THR A 585 -9.80 -6.48 -40.23
C THR A 585 -8.57 -5.98 -39.47
N ASP A 586 -7.41 -5.83 -40.12
CA ASP A 586 -6.19 -5.24 -39.54
C ASP A 586 -6.39 -3.76 -39.15
N GLU A 587 -7.13 -3.00 -39.95
CA GLU A 587 -7.52 -1.62 -39.62
C GLU A 587 -8.42 -1.59 -38.38
N HIS A 588 -9.41 -2.50 -38.32
CA HIS A 588 -10.27 -2.64 -37.15
C HIS A 588 -9.50 -3.08 -35.90
N LEU A 589 -8.62 -4.08 -36.01
CA LEU A 589 -7.76 -4.55 -34.92
C LEU A 589 -6.89 -3.42 -34.38
N SER A 590 -6.35 -2.57 -35.26
CA SER A 590 -5.60 -1.38 -34.87
C SER A 590 -6.48 -0.41 -34.09
N LYS A 591 -7.71 -0.14 -34.54
CA LYS A 591 -8.67 0.70 -33.81
C LYS A 591 -9.03 0.12 -32.44
N LEU A 592 -9.27 -1.18 -32.35
CA LEU A 592 -9.61 -1.88 -31.10
C LEU A 592 -8.42 -1.86 -30.11
N ALA A 593 -7.20 -2.02 -30.61
CA ALA A 593 -5.99 -1.91 -29.80
C ALA A 593 -5.76 -0.48 -29.29
N MET A 594 -6.13 0.55 -30.06
CA MET A 594 -6.07 1.96 -29.62
C MET A 594 -7.02 2.26 -28.44
N ASP A 595 -8.10 1.49 -28.33
CA ASP A 595 -9.03 1.55 -27.20
C ASP A 595 -8.52 0.74 -25.98
N GLY A 596 -7.35 0.12 -26.08
CA GLY A 596 -6.74 -0.70 -25.02
C GLY A 596 -7.31 -2.12 -24.93
N LEU A 597 -8.11 -2.54 -25.91
CA LEU A 597 -8.80 -3.83 -25.88
C LEU A 597 -7.86 -4.97 -26.32
N ARG A 598 -8.02 -6.12 -25.67
CA ARG A 598 -7.36 -7.38 -26.03
C ARG A 598 -8.05 -7.98 -27.24
N THR A 599 -7.32 -8.21 -28.31
CA THR A 599 -7.91 -8.69 -29.56
C THR A 599 -7.56 -10.16 -29.86
N LEU A 600 -8.53 -10.92 -30.40
CA LEU A 600 -8.31 -12.27 -30.91
C LEU A 600 -8.95 -12.43 -32.29
N CYS A 601 -8.19 -12.96 -33.24
CA CYS A 601 -8.69 -13.31 -34.56
C CYS A 601 -9.33 -14.70 -34.56
N LEU A 602 -10.42 -14.81 -35.30
CA LEU A 602 -11.23 -16.02 -35.42
C LEU A 602 -11.24 -16.50 -36.87
N ALA A 603 -10.93 -17.78 -37.07
CA ALA A 603 -10.90 -18.39 -38.38
C ALA A 603 -11.43 -19.83 -38.35
N TYR A 604 -11.88 -20.35 -39.50
CA TYR A 604 -12.38 -21.72 -39.60
C TYR A 604 -12.03 -22.36 -40.93
N LYS A 605 -12.17 -23.68 -41.00
CA LYS A 605 -11.96 -24.49 -42.20
C LYS A 605 -12.87 -25.71 -42.20
N GLU A 606 -13.50 -25.99 -43.33
CA GLU A 606 -14.21 -27.25 -43.55
C GLU A 606 -13.19 -28.31 -44.00
N LEU A 607 -13.20 -29.47 -43.37
CA LEU A 607 -12.27 -30.57 -43.61
C LEU A 607 -13.02 -31.75 -44.26
N ASN A 608 -12.35 -32.41 -45.22
CA ASN A 608 -12.82 -33.67 -45.75
C ASN A 608 -12.52 -34.79 -44.75
N GLU A 609 -13.42 -35.78 -44.65
CA GLU A 609 -13.27 -36.90 -43.71
C GLU A 609 -12.01 -37.74 -43.98
N SER A 610 -11.62 -37.90 -45.25
CA SER A 610 -10.37 -38.57 -45.64
C SER A 610 -9.11 -37.83 -45.16
N ASP A 611 -9.13 -36.49 -45.23
CA ASP A 611 -7.99 -35.66 -44.82
C ASP A 611 -7.84 -35.65 -43.30
N TYR A 612 -8.96 -35.59 -42.57
CA TYR A 612 -8.99 -35.70 -41.12
C TYR A 612 -8.46 -37.06 -40.64
N ASN A 613 -8.94 -38.17 -41.22
CA ASN A 613 -8.52 -39.51 -40.81
C ASN A 613 -7.01 -39.73 -41.03
N ARG A 614 -6.45 -39.23 -42.14
CA ARG A 614 -5.00 -39.27 -42.40
C ARG A 614 -4.23 -38.44 -41.37
N TRP A 615 -4.73 -37.27 -41.01
CA TRP A 615 -4.12 -36.43 -39.98
C TRP A 615 -4.21 -37.06 -38.58
N ALA A 616 -5.35 -37.64 -38.21
CA ALA A 616 -5.55 -38.30 -36.91
C ALA A 616 -4.59 -39.48 -36.72
N GLN A 617 -4.30 -40.25 -37.78
CA GLN A 617 -3.29 -41.31 -37.76
C GLN A 617 -1.88 -40.75 -37.49
N LYS A 618 -1.50 -39.64 -38.14
CA LYS A 618 -0.22 -38.96 -37.88
C LYS A 618 -0.14 -38.42 -36.45
N LEU A 619 -1.22 -37.84 -35.94
CA LEU A 619 -1.30 -37.32 -34.58
C LEU A 619 -1.17 -38.45 -33.55
N HIS A 620 -1.81 -39.59 -33.79
CA HIS A 620 -1.67 -40.77 -32.95
C HIS A 620 -0.22 -41.28 -32.90
N ALA A 621 0.43 -41.37 -34.07
CA ALA A 621 1.84 -41.75 -34.16
C ALA A 621 2.76 -40.76 -33.43
N ALA A 622 2.49 -39.45 -33.53
CA ALA A 622 3.24 -38.42 -32.81
C ALA A 622 3.04 -38.55 -31.29
N ASN A 623 1.82 -38.81 -30.81
CA ASN A 623 1.50 -38.95 -29.38
C ASN A 623 2.16 -40.16 -28.71
N ILE A 624 2.39 -41.25 -29.45
CA ILE A 624 3.04 -42.47 -28.94
C ILE A 624 4.58 -42.35 -28.97
N SER A 625 5.13 -41.33 -29.62
CA SER A 625 6.58 -41.19 -29.75
C SER A 625 7.26 -40.92 -28.39
N MET A 626 8.34 -41.66 -28.10
CA MET A 626 9.12 -41.52 -26.86
C MET A 626 10.16 -40.39 -26.95
N GLU A 627 10.53 -39.95 -28.16
CA GLU A 627 11.52 -38.89 -28.42
C GLU A 627 10.87 -37.68 -29.11
N ASN A 628 11.17 -36.46 -28.63
CA ASN A 628 10.66 -35.19 -29.15
C ASN A 628 9.15 -35.17 -29.42
N ARG A 629 8.38 -35.80 -28.53
CA ARG A 629 6.92 -35.93 -28.65
C ARG A 629 6.23 -34.59 -28.85
N GLU A 630 6.61 -33.59 -28.05
CA GLU A 630 5.97 -32.27 -28.06
C GLU A 630 6.19 -31.54 -29.39
N GLU A 631 7.40 -31.60 -29.94
CA GLU A 631 7.74 -31.03 -31.24
C GLU A 631 7.01 -31.74 -32.39
N LYS A 632 6.97 -33.08 -32.39
CA LYS A 632 6.23 -33.85 -33.42
C LYS A 632 4.74 -33.55 -33.41
N VAL A 633 4.14 -33.45 -32.21
CA VAL A 633 2.72 -33.09 -32.06
C VAL A 633 2.48 -31.67 -32.56
N ARG A 634 3.38 -30.73 -32.26
CA ARG A 634 3.32 -29.34 -32.74
C ARG A 634 3.34 -29.26 -34.26
N ASP A 635 4.24 -29.99 -34.92
CA ASP A 635 4.35 -29.99 -36.38
C ASP A 635 3.08 -30.55 -37.06
N VAL A 636 2.50 -31.61 -36.49
CA VAL A 636 1.23 -32.19 -36.96
C VAL A 636 0.06 -31.22 -36.73
N HIS A 637 0.03 -30.49 -35.62
CA HIS A 637 -0.94 -29.42 -35.39
C HIS A 637 -0.81 -28.29 -36.43
N GLU A 638 0.42 -27.93 -36.81
CA GLU A 638 0.66 -26.89 -37.82
C GLU A 638 0.19 -27.30 -39.22
N GLU A 639 0.24 -28.59 -39.57
CA GLU A 639 -0.18 -29.10 -40.88
C GLU A 639 -1.67 -28.85 -41.15
N ILE A 640 -2.55 -29.12 -40.18
CA ILE A 640 -4.01 -29.04 -40.37
C ILE A 640 -4.54 -27.60 -40.35
N GLU A 641 -3.85 -26.70 -39.65
CA GLU A 641 -4.24 -25.30 -39.41
C GLU A 641 -3.88 -24.34 -40.57
N LYS A 642 -3.49 -24.84 -41.75
CA LYS A 642 -3.22 -24.02 -42.94
C LYS A 642 -4.47 -23.80 -43.80
N ASN A 643 -4.51 -22.69 -44.53
CA ASN A 643 -5.59 -22.29 -45.45
C ASN A 643 -6.94 -22.10 -44.73
N LEU A 644 -6.93 -21.33 -43.64
CA LEU A 644 -8.12 -20.98 -42.88
C LEU A 644 -8.89 -19.83 -43.55
N LYS A 645 -10.22 -19.80 -43.37
CA LYS A 645 -11.07 -18.66 -43.75
C LYS A 645 -11.29 -17.75 -42.56
N LEU A 646 -11.10 -16.44 -42.75
CA LEU A 646 -11.27 -15.44 -41.70
C LEU A 646 -12.77 -15.24 -41.42
N ILE A 647 -13.17 -15.34 -40.15
CA ILE A 647 -14.52 -14.96 -39.70
C ILE A 647 -14.50 -13.49 -39.25
N GLY A 648 -13.50 -13.12 -38.44
CA GLY A 648 -13.42 -11.80 -37.85
C GLY A 648 -12.47 -11.73 -36.67
N ALA A 649 -12.71 -10.77 -35.79
CA ALA A 649 -11.96 -10.57 -34.55
C ALA A 649 -12.88 -10.19 -33.38
N THR A 650 -12.48 -10.60 -32.18
CA THR A 650 -13.11 -10.20 -30.91
C THR A 650 -12.24 -9.14 -30.23
N ALA A 651 -12.87 -8.35 -29.36
CA ALA A 651 -12.17 -7.42 -28.49
C ALA A 651 -12.74 -7.51 -27.07
N ILE A 652 -11.85 -7.86 -26.13
CA ILE A 652 -12.13 -8.06 -24.73
C ILE A 652 -11.49 -6.91 -23.95
N GLU A 653 -12.25 -6.31 -23.05
CA GLU A 653 -11.76 -5.29 -22.13
C GLU A 653 -11.33 -5.94 -20.82
N ASP A 654 -10.11 -5.64 -20.36
CA ASP A 654 -9.67 -5.88 -18.98
C ASP A 654 -10.02 -4.63 -18.18
N LYS A 655 -11.18 -4.66 -17.50
CA LYS A 655 -11.75 -3.46 -16.89
C LYS A 655 -10.82 -2.88 -15.82
N LEU A 656 -10.50 -1.59 -15.96
CA LEU A 656 -9.82 -0.84 -14.91
C LEU A 656 -10.74 -0.62 -13.71
N GLN A 657 -10.18 -0.45 -12.51
CA GLN A 657 -10.97 0.05 -11.39
C GLN A 657 -11.45 1.48 -11.68
N ASP A 658 -12.59 1.84 -11.08
CA ASP A 658 -13.19 3.15 -11.25
C ASP A 658 -12.21 4.26 -10.90
N GLY A 659 -12.06 5.25 -11.79
CA GLY A 659 -11.25 6.44 -11.52
C GLY A 659 -9.74 6.26 -11.60
N VAL A 660 -9.22 5.08 -11.99
CA VAL A 660 -7.78 4.81 -12.09
C VAL A 660 -7.05 5.80 -13.00
N PRO A 661 -7.48 6.06 -14.26
CA PRO A 661 -6.78 6.99 -15.14
C PRO A 661 -6.70 8.41 -14.56
N GLN A 662 -7.79 8.91 -13.98
CA GLN A 662 -7.86 10.24 -13.38
C GLN A 662 -6.95 10.34 -12.15
N CYS A 663 -6.89 9.28 -11.34
CA CYS A 663 -6.02 9.20 -10.17
C CYS A 663 -4.54 9.22 -10.57
N ILE A 664 -4.13 8.40 -11.55
CA ILE A 664 -2.75 8.35 -12.07
C ILE A 664 -2.34 9.72 -12.61
N GLU A 665 -3.20 10.38 -13.38
CA GLU A 665 -2.94 11.72 -13.93
C GLU A 665 -2.71 12.76 -12.82
N ARG A 666 -3.59 12.81 -11.81
CA ARG A 666 -3.47 13.74 -10.68
C ARG A 666 -2.22 13.49 -9.84
N LEU A 667 -1.88 12.24 -9.56
CA LEU A 667 -0.67 11.87 -8.85
C LEU A 667 0.59 12.23 -9.65
N THR A 668 0.57 12.01 -10.96
CA THR A 668 1.66 12.43 -11.87
C THR A 668 1.81 13.96 -11.88
N CYS A 669 0.70 14.71 -11.92
CA CYS A 669 0.69 16.18 -11.80
C CYS A 669 1.20 16.68 -10.44
N ALA A 670 1.10 15.89 -9.37
CA ALA A 670 1.66 16.20 -8.07
C ALA A 670 3.19 16.00 -8.01
N GLY A 671 3.79 15.45 -9.06
CA GLY A 671 5.22 15.13 -9.12
C GLY A 671 5.55 13.75 -8.55
N ILE A 672 4.58 12.84 -8.47
CA ILE A 672 4.78 11.46 -8.02
C ILE A 672 5.03 10.58 -9.25
N LYS A 673 6.12 9.81 -9.23
CA LYS A 673 6.46 8.85 -10.29
C LYS A 673 5.82 7.51 -9.99
N ILE A 674 5.16 6.91 -10.98
CA ILE A 674 4.46 5.63 -10.83
C ILE A 674 5.19 4.57 -11.63
N TRP A 675 5.58 3.50 -10.96
CA TRP A 675 6.21 2.31 -11.54
C TRP A 675 5.27 1.13 -11.36
N VAL A 676 4.94 0.43 -12.44
CA VAL A 676 4.07 -0.75 -12.40
C VAL A 676 4.94 -2.00 -12.39
N LEU A 677 4.79 -2.84 -11.38
CA LEU A 677 5.55 -4.08 -11.22
C LEU A 677 4.57 -5.25 -11.26
N THR A 678 4.43 -5.90 -12.42
CA THR A 678 3.41 -6.93 -12.65
C THR A 678 4.02 -8.30 -12.97
N GLY A 679 3.33 -9.36 -12.57
CA GLY A 679 3.60 -10.73 -13.01
C GLY A 679 3.15 -11.01 -14.45
N ASP A 680 2.41 -10.10 -15.07
CA ASP A 680 1.84 -10.30 -16.40
C ASP A 680 2.85 -10.24 -17.55
N LYS A 681 2.40 -10.76 -18.69
CA LYS A 681 3.07 -10.64 -19.98
C LYS A 681 3.21 -9.17 -20.40
N LEU A 682 4.22 -8.92 -21.22
CA LEU A 682 4.61 -7.57 -21.64
C LEU A 682 3.52 -6.89 -22.45
N GLU A 683 2.83 -7.62 -23.33
CA GLU A 683 1.76 -7.08 -24.17
C GLU A 683 0.57 -6.59 -23.31
N THR A 684 0.17 -7.39 -22.32
CA THR A 684 -0.89 -7.02 -21.37
C THR A 684 -0.51 -5.80 -20.55
N ALA A 685 0.71 -5.77 -20.00
CA ALA A 685 1.18 -4.66 -19.18
C ALA A 685 1.29 -3.35 -19.99
N HIS A 686 1.69 -3.45 -21.27
CA HIS A 686 1.70 -2.33 -22.21
C HIS A 686 0.29 -1.78 -22.46
N ASN A 687 -0.68 -2.65 -22.78
CA ASN A 687 -2.06 -2.25 -23.05
C ASN A 687 -2.73 -1.61 -21.82
N ILE A 688 -2.52 -2.16 -20.63
CA ILE A 688 -3.00 -1.54 -19.39
C ILE A 688 -2.29 -0.22 -19.11
N GLY A 689 -0.98 -0.13 -19.36
CA GLY A 689 -0.22 1.11 -19.26
C GLY A 689 -0.80 2.24 -20.13
N LEU A 690 -1.25 1.92 -21.35
CA LEU A 690 -1.94 2.86 -22.23
C LEU A 690 -3.36 3.19 -21.74
N SER A 691 -4.12 2.17 -21.33
CA SER A 691 -5.51 2.32 -20.84
C SER A 691 -5.59 3.22 -19.61
N CYS A 692 -4.66 3.05 -18.68
CA CYS A 692 -4.56 3.85 -17.46
C CYS A 692 -3.82 5.18 -17.65
N ARG A 693 -3.35 5.46 -18.88
CA ARG A 693 -2.60 6.67 -19.28
C ARG A 693 -1.29 6.87 -18.51
N LEU A 694 -0.73 5.79 -17.98
CA LEU A 694 0.62 5.77 -17.45
C LEU A 694 1.65 5.90 -18.58
N LEU A 695 1.39 5.19 -19.68
CA LEU A 695 2.09 5.30 -20.94
C LEU A 695 1.23 6.11 -21.90
N THR A 696 1.86 6.97 -22.70
CA THR A 696 1.18 7.71 -23.77
C THR A 696 1.92 7.51 -25.08
N ASN A 697 1.23 7.71 -26.19
CA ASN A 697 1.81 7.56 -27.53
C ASN A 697 2.86 8.63 -27.85
N ASP A 698 2.84 9.75 -27.11
CA ASP A 698 3.79 10.87 -27.23
C ASP A 698 5.05 10.66 -26.36
N MET A 699 5.12 9.56 -25.61
CA MET A 699 6.31 9.16 -24.87
C MET A 699 7.22 8.29 -25.74
N GLU A 700 8.52 8.53 -25.63
CA GLU A 700 9.55 7.65 -26.20
C GLU A 700 9.68 6.39 -25.34
N LEU A 701 9.26 5.25 -25.90
CA LEU A 701 9.17 3.97 -25.20
C LEU A 701 10.38 3.08 -25.47
N TYR A 702 11.14 2.76 -24.43
CA TYR A 702 12.23 1.78 -24.50
C TYR A 702 11.79 0.42 -23.97
N ILE A 703 12.13 -0.64 -24.68
CA ILE A 703 11.77 -2.02 -24.32
C ILE A 703 13.04 -2.85 -24.18
N ILE A 704 13.20 -3.56 -23.06
CA ILE A 704 14.34 -4.43 -22.75
C ILE A 704 13.81 -5.86 -22.51
N GLN A 705 14.15 -6.79 -23.39
CA GLN A 705 13.67 -8.18 -23.36
C GLN A 705 14.80 -9.23 -23.44
N GLU A 706 16.06 -8.80 -23.44
CA GLU A 706 17.20 -9.68 -23.69
C GLU A 706 17.36 -10.79 -22.63
N GLU A 707 17.83 -11.96 -23.06
CA GLU A 707 17.95 -13.16 -22.23
C GLU A 707 19.35 -13.36 -21.61
N ASN A 708 20.37 -12.65 -22.11
CA ASN A 708 21.75 -12.74 -21.63
C ASN A 708 22.18 -11.47 -20.88
N GLU A 709 23.05 -11.62 -19.87
CA GLU A 709 23.54 -10.48 -19.07
C GLU A 709 24.30 -9.44 -19.91
N ASP A 710 25.15 -9.89 -20.85
CA ASP A 710 25.94 -9.00 -21.71
C ASP A 710 25.06 -8.20 -22.69
N ASP A 711 24.02 -8.82 -23.22
CA ASP A 711 23.05 -8.19 -24.12
C ASP A 711 22.21 -7.15 -23.36
N VAL A 712 21.77 -7.48 -22.14
CA VAL A 712 21.09 -6.53 -21.24
C VAL A 712 21.99 -5.33 -20.94
N GLU A 713 23.28 -5.56 -20.64
CA GLU A 713 24.22 -4.46 -20.40
C GLU A 713 24.37 -3.56 -21.63
N LYS A 714 24.57 -4.14 -22.81
CA LYS A 714 24.69 -3.41 -24.07
C LYS A 714 23.43 -2.58 -24.32
N LYS A 715 22.24 -3.17 -24.12
CA LYS A 715 20.97 -2.48 -24.31
C LYS A 715 20.76 -1.33 -23.34
N LEU A 716 21.10 -1.51 -22.06
CA LEU A 716 21.06 -0.43 -21.08
C LEU A 716 21.99 0.74 -21.47
N ARG A 717 23.19 0.45 -21.99
CA ARG A 717 24.11 1.50 -22.49
C ARG A 717 23.55 2.23 -23.71
N GLU A 718 22.97 1.50 -24.66
CA GLU A 718 22.30 2.09 -25.84
C GLU A 718 21.17 3.03 -25.43
N VAL A 719 20.26 2.56 -24.56
CA VAL A 719 19.13 3.35 -24.06
C VAL A 719 19.61 4.61 -23.34
N ARG A 720 20.63 4.48 -22.48
CA ARG A 720 21.23 5.63 -21.79
C ARG A 720 21.76 6.67 -22.77
N ASN A 721 22.52 6.25 -23.78
CA ASN A 721 23.10 7.16 -24.76
C ASN A 721 22.03 7.83 -25.63
N ASP A 722 20.99 7.10 -26.02
CA ASP A 722 19.87 7.67 -26.78
C ASP A 722 19.10 8.72 -25.97
N MET A 723 18.83 8.45 -24.69
CA MET A 723 18.21 9.45 -23.79
C MET A 723 19.07 10.71 -23.67
N ILE A 724 20.39 10.56 -23.50
CA ILE A 724 21.33 11.71 -23.45
C ILE A 724 21.22 12.52 -24.74
N ASN A 725 21.37 11.88 -25.90
CA ASN A 725 21.36 12.56 -27.19
C ASN A 725 20.04 13.30 -27.42
N LYS A 726 18.89 12.70 -27.07
CA LYS A 726 17.58 13.36 -27.15
C LYS A 726 17.47 14.55 -26.21
N ILE A 727 18.00 14.46 -24.99
CA ILE A 727 18.00 15.60 -24.05
C ILE A 727 18.87 16.74 -24.57
N GLU A 728 20.06 16.44 -25.10
CA GLU A 728 20.95 17.44 -25.70
C GLU A 728 20.26 18.16 -26.86
N GLN A 729 19.57 17.40 -27.73
CA GLN A 729 18.81 17.95 -28.86
C GLN A 729 17.57 18.76 -28.45
N LEU A 730 16.82 18.30 -27.44
CA LEU A 730 15.57 18.95 -27.03
C LEU A 730 15.85 20.24 -26.27
N PHE A 731 16.78 20.24 -25.32
CA PHE A 731 17.01 21.39 -24.44
C PHE A 731 18.16 22.31 -24.86
N ASP A 732 18.87 21.99 -25.95
CA ASP A 732 20.07 22.71 -26.38
C ASP A 732 21.11 22.83 -25.24
N VAL A 733 21.33 21.71 -24.54
CA VAL A 733 22.26 21.58 -23.41
C VAL A 733 23.35 20.60 -23.80
N TYR A 734 24.62 20.93 -23.57
CA TYR A 734 25.74 20.00 -23.74
C TYR A 734 26.10 19.34 -22.41
N ILE A 735 26.12 18.00 -22.36
CA ILE A 735 26.47 17.25 -21.14
C ILE A 735 27.98 16.96 -21.17
N GLU A 736 28.75 17.74 -20.40
CA GLU A 736 30.23 17.67 -20.35
C GLU A 736 30.78 16.31 -19.90
N ASP A 737 30.18 15.69 -18.87
CA ASP A 737 30.60 14.38 -18.36
C ASP A 737 29.51 13.33 -18.56
N LYS A 738 29.60 12.59 -19.67
CA LYS A 738 28.67 11.51 -20.03
C LYS A 738 28.81 10.27 -19.14
N ASN A 739 29.86 10.17 -18.31
CA ASN A 739 30.08 9.04 -17.38
C ASN A 739 29.48 9.30 -15.99
N LYS A 740 29.22 10.55 -15.63
CA LYS A 740 28.55 10.91 -14.38
C LYS A 740 27.11 10.38 -14.37
N ARG A 741 26.58 10.13 -13.16
CA ARG A 741 25.18 9.72 -13.01
C ARG A 741 24.26 10.83 -13.51
N LEU A 742 23.38 10.50 -14.45
CA LEU A 742 22.43 11.42 -15.05
C LEU A 742 21.41 11.86 -13.99
N ASN A 743 21.36 13.16 -13.71
CA ASN A 743 20.46 13.73 -12.71
C ASN A 743 19.92 15.07 -13.21
N TRP A 744 18.60 15.14 -13.41
CA TRP A 744 17.89 16.32 -13.90
C TRP A 744 18.22 17.61 -13.14
N LYS A 745 18.42 17.52 -11.82
CA LYS A 745 18.73 18.68 -10.97
C LYS A 745 20.10 19.29 -11.29
N ASP A 746 21.07 18.46 -11.67
CA ASP A 746 22.43 18.90 -11.97
C ASP A 746 22.49 19.64 -13.32
N TRP A 747 21.49 19.44 -14.18
CA TRP A 747 21.36 20.12 -15.48
C TRP A 747 20.42 21.33 -15.47
N GLY A 748 19.83 21.68 -14.33
CA GLY A 748 18.85 22.77 -14.24
C GLY A 748 17.53 22.52 -14.98
N ILE A 749 17.29 21.28 -15.43
CA ILE A 749 16.10 20.88 -16.17
C ILE A 749 15.05 20.40 -15.16
N ASP A 750 13.98 21.19 -15.00
CA ASP A 750 12.83 20.79 -14.21
C ASP A 750 11.99 19.79 -15.03
N VAL A 751 11.89 18.54 -14.56
CA VAL A 751 11.11 17.47 -15.19
C VAL A 751 9.64 17.90 -15.41
N MET A 752 9.10 18.83 -14.60
CA MET A 752 7.75 19.36 -14.81
C MET A 752 7.63 20.34 -15.98
N LYS A 753 8.74 20.88 -16.49
CA LYS A 753 8.76 21.78 -17.67
C LYS A 753 8.79 21.03 -19.01
N PHE A 754 9.00 19.71 -19.02
CA PHE A 754 8.92 18.88 -20.23
C PHE A 754 7.56 19.04 -20.94
N ASN A 755 6.47 19.10 -20.18
CA ASN A 755 5.11 19.27 -20.69
C ASN A 755 4.86 20.60 -21.44
N ARG A 756 5.84 21.50 -21.50
CA ARG A 756 5.72 22.84 -22.09
C ARG A 756 6.90 23.25 -22.96
N TYR A 757 7.83 22.36 -23.29
CA TYR A 757 8.91 22.76 -24.17
C TYR A 757 8.37 23.00 -25.59
N ARG A 758 8.35 24.27 -25.99
CA ARG A 758 7.99 24.74 -27.33
C ARG A 758 9.26 25.33 -27.92
N LYS A 759 9.75 24.78 -29.03
CA LYS A 759 10.89 25.36 -29.76
C LYS A 759 10.50 26.82 -30.10
N PRO A 760 11.29 27.85 -29.71
CA PRO A 760 11.05 29.18 -30.23
C PRO A 760 11.36 29.17 -31.72
N ASN A 761 10.39 29.51 -32.56
CA ASN A 761 10.65 29.76 -33.98
C ASN A 761 11.44 31.07 -34.09
N TYR A 762 12.75 30.97 -34.28
CA TYR A 762 13.55 32.10 -34.76
C TYR A 762 13.21 32.32 -36.23
N LEU A 763 12.28 33.24 -36.50
CA LEU A 763 12.07 33.83 -37.81
C LEU A 763 12.59 35.26 -37.78
N ASN A 764 13.72 35.45 -38.48
CA ASN A 764 14.27 36.68 -39.05
C ASN A 764 13.84 38.01 -38.41
N ASP A 765 14.71 38.51 -37.53
CA ASP A 765 14.75 39.91 -37.14
C ASP A 765 15.28 40.73 -38.33
N SER A 766 14.37 41.23 -39.16
CA SER A 766 14.67 42.34 -40.07
C SER A 766 13.51 43.32 -40.14
N LYS A 767 13.72 44.46 -39.47
CA LYS A 767 13.23 45.80 -39.78
C LYS A 767 11.77 46.18 -39.39
N ILE A 768 11.73 47.32 -38.68
CA ILE A 768 10.75 48.44 -38.74
C ILE A 768 9.70 48.54 -37.60
N GLN A 769 10.01 49.44 -36.64
CA GLN A 769 9.28 50.70 -36.35
C GLN A 769 7.87 50.60 -35.71
N HIS A 770 7.77 51.03 -34.45
CA HIS A 770 6.54 51.60 -33.86
C HIS A 770 6.08 52.83 -34.69
N PRO A 771 4.77 53.19 -34.77
CA PRO A 771 3.88 53.37 -33.61
C PRO A 771 2.36 53.05 -33.79
N ASN A 772 1.66 53.01 -32.65
CA ASN A 772 0.23 53.26 -32.39
C ASN A 772 -0.85 52.65 -33.30
N ASP A 773 -1.69 51.77 -32.75
CA ASP A 773 -3.12 52.07 -32.58
C ASP A 773 -3.85 51.03 -31.72
N HIS A 774 -4.83 51.52 -30.97
CA HIS A 774 -5.75 50.74 -30.16
C HIS A 774 -6.74 49.97 -31.05
N THR A 775 -6.67 48.65 -31.07
CA THR A 775 -7.81 47.79 -31.41
C THR A 775 -7.71 46.47 -30.65
N GLU A 776 -8.71 46.21 -29.82
CA GLU A 776 -8.95 44.92 -29.19
C GLU A 776 -9.22 43.87 -30.28
N ALA A 777 -8.18 43.13 -30.66
CA ALA A 777 -8.32 41.96 -31.50
C ALA A 777 -8.63 40.75 -30.62
N THR A 778 -9.85 40.25 -30.76
CA THR A 778 -10.28 38.91 -30.39
C THR A 778 -9.24 37.87 -30.82
N PHE A 779 -8.66 37.16 -29.86
CA PHE A 779 -7.76 36.04 -30.13
C PHE A 779 -8.57 34.88 -30.72
N ASP A 780 -8.54 34.75 -32.04
CA ASP A 780 -8.94 33.55 -32.77
C ASP A 780 -8.06 32.37 -32.35
N THR A 781 -8.68 31.40 -31.68
CA THR A 781 -8.07 30.15 -31.23
C THR A 781 -8.08 29.08 -32.30
N ASN A 782 -7.54 29.35 -33.49
CA ASN A 782 -7.37 28.34 -34.52
C ASN A 782 -6.02 28.49 -35.23
N GLN A 783 -5.05 27.69 -34.79
CA GLN A 783 -3.91 27.10 -35.52
C GLN A 783 -2.65 27.03 -34.63
N LEU A 784 -2.22 25.80 -34.33
CA LEU A 784 -0.85 25.27 -34.47
C LEU A 784 -0.75 23.97 -33.67
N ASP A 785 -1.02 22.85 -34.34
CA ASP A 785 -0.57 21.52 -33.91
C ASP A 785 0.96 21.50 -33.93
N SER A 786 1.59 21.58 -32.74
CA SER A 786 3.03 21.36 -32.56
C SER A 786 3.20 20.24 -31.52
N GLU A 787 3.88 19.15 -31.91
CA GLU A 787 4.09 17.94 -31.09
C GLU A 787 4.73 18.28 -29.74
N GLN A 788 4.03 17.96 -28.64
CA GLN A 788 4.51 18.12 -27.27
C GLN A 788 5.19 16.82 -26.83
N PHE A 789 6.50 16.85 -26.56
CA PHE A 789 7.22 15.69 -26.02
C PHE A 789 6.82 15.41 -24.56
N GLU A 790 6.35 14.20 -24.27
CA GLU A 790 5.77 13.85 -22.96
C GLU A 790 6.69 13.09 -21.99
N GLY A 791 7.92 12.81 -22.39
CA GLY A 791 8.92 12.12 -21.58
C GLY A 791 9.32 10.74 -22.13
N PHE A 792 10.04 9.99 -21.30
CA PHE A 792 10.48 8.63 -21.61
C PHE A 792 9.68 7.59 -20.80
N GLY A 793 9.42 6.44 -21.40
CA GLY A 793 8.87 5.25 -20.75
C GLY A 793 9.82 4.05 -20.88
N LEU A 794 9.84 3.17 -19.89
CA LEU A 794 10.66 1.94 -19.90
C LEU A 794 9.82 0.70 -19.62
N LEU A 795 9.89 -0.29 -20.50
CA LEU A 795 9.37 -1.64 -20.30
C LEU A 795 10.53 -2.63 -20.18
N ILE A 796 10.52 -3.46 -19.13
CA ILE A 796 11.55 -4.48 -18.90
C ILE A 796 10.91 -5.82 -18.50
N THR A 797 11.37 -6.93 -19.07
CA THR A 797 10.89 -8.29 -18.72
C THR A 797 11.58 -8.82 -17.47
N GLY A 798 10.95 -9.78 -16.77
CA GLY A 798 11.45 -10.33 -15.51
C GLY A 798 12.81 -11.02 -15.62
N HIS A 799 13.12 -11.63 -16.77
CA HIS A 799 14.43 -12.23 -17.04
C HIS A 799 15.50 -11.15 -17.19
N ALA A 800 15.27 -10.14 -18.04
CA ALA A 800 16.18 -9.00 -18.19
C ALA A 800 16.33 -8.22 -16.88
N LEU A 801 15.26 -8.09 -16.10
CA LEU A 801 15.26 -7.44 -14.79
C LEU A 801 16.14 -8.18 -13.78
N ALA A 802 16.19 -9.52 -13.81
CA ALA A 802 17.07 -10.29 -12.94
C ALA A 802 18.54 -9.89 -13.14
N PHE A 803 18.99 -9.79 -14.40
CA PHE A 803 20.33 -9.33 -14.73
C PHE A 803 20.52 -7.84 -14.43
N ALA A 804 19.52 -7.01 -14.71
CA ALA A 804 19.56 -5.58 -14.42
C ALA A 804 19.65 -5.28 -12.91
N LEU A 805 19.17 -6.17 -12.05
CA LEU A 805 19.26 -6.07 -10.58
C LEU A 805 20.59 -6.58 -10.00
N ASN A 806 21.47 -7.19 -10.81
CA ASN A 806 22.81 -7.58 -10.37
C ASN A 806 23.63 -6.37 -9.90
N GLU A 807 24.56 -6.58 -8.97
CA GLU A 807 25.40 -5.53 -8.37
C GLU A 807 26.10 -4.64 -9.42
N LYS A 808 26.47 -5.21 -10.58
CA LYS A 808 27.13 -4.49 -11.69
C LYS A 808 26.19 -3.53 -12.43
N LEU A 809 24.93 -3.93 -12.66
CA LEU A 809 24.00 -3.22 -13.55
C LEU A 809 22.93 -2.42 -12.81
N LYS A 810 22.65 -2.73 -11.54
CA LYS A 810 21.56 -2.12 -10.76
C LYS A 810 21.61 -0.59 -10.71
N MET A 811 22.81 0.00 -10.70
CA MET A 811 22.96 1.45 -10.69
C MET A 811 22.62 2.10 -12.04
N LYS A 812 22.94 1.42 -13.16
CA LYS A 812 22.57 1.88 -14.52
C LYS A 812 21.07 1.75 -14.74
N PHE A 813 20.48 0.63 -14.31
CA PHE A 813 19.03 0.46 -14.34
C PHE A 813 18.31 1.54 -13.52
N LEU A 814 18.76 1.80 -12.30
CA LEU A 814 18.18 2.84 -11.45
C LEU A 814 18.27 4.21 -12.12
N GLU A 815 19.42 4.57 -12.69
CA GLU A 815 19.61 5.82 -13.42
C GLU A 815 18.59 5.99 -14.56
N ILE A 816 18.50 5.03 -15.48
CA ILE A 816 17.55 5.05 -16.60
C ILE A 816 16.10 5.11 -16.08
N GLY A 817 15.77 4.29 -15.08
CA GLY A 817 14.44 4.30 -14.47
C GLY A 817 14.08 5.65 -13.84
N THR A 818 15.04 6.34 -13.21
CA THR A 818 14.81 7.69 -12.66
C THR A 818 14.67 8.76 -13.73
N MET A 819 15.10 8.51 -14.97
CA MET A 819 14.87 9.41 -16.10
C MET A 819 13.48 9.21 -16.73
N CYS A 820 12.95 8.00 -16.63
CA CYS A 820 11.62 7.71 -17.13
C CYS A 820 10.52 8.34 -16.25
N LYS A 821 9.43 8.74 -16.90
CA LYS A 821 8.20 9.19 -16.25
C LYS A 821 7.40 8.01 -15.72
N ALA A 822 7.42 6.91 -16.47
CA ALA A 822 6.81 5.63 -16.13
C ALA A 822 7.79 4.47 -16.40
N VAL A 823 7.78 3.48 -15.51
CA VAL A 823 8.53 2.23 -15.67
C VAL A 823 7.57 1.07 -15.45
N VAL A 824 7.58 0.09 -16.35
CA VAL A 824 6.73 -1.09 -16.29
C VAL A 824 7.62 -2.34 -16.31
N CYS A 825 7.68 -3.05 -15.18
CA CYS A 825 8.35 -4.34 -15.07
C CYS A 825 7.32 -5.45 -15.27
N CYS A 826 7.55 -6.29 -16.28
CA CYS A 826 6.64 -7.37 -16.69
C CYS A 826 7.21 -8.73 -16.25
N ARG A 827 6.37 -9.73 -15.96
CA ARG A 827 6.78 -11.04 -15.41
C ARG A 827 7.71 -10.96 -14.20
N ALA A 828 7.52 -9.94 -13.35
CA ALA A 828 8.34 -9.73 -12.16
C ALA A 828 7.88 -10.65 -11.04
N THR A 829 8.81 -11.44 -10.48
CA THR A 829 8.53 -12.30 -9.32
C THR A 829 8.33 -11.47 -8.05
N PRO A 830 7.62 -11.97 -7.01
CA PRO A 830 7.44 -11.26 -5.74
C PRO A 830 8.76 -10.76 -5.11
N LEU A 831 9.84 -11.53 -5.26
CA LEU A 831 11.17 -11.14 -4.77
C LEU A 831 11.75 -9.98 -5.60
N GLN A 832 11.64 -10.05 -6.93
CA GLN A 832 12.11 -8.99 -7.82
C GLN A 832 11.35 -7.68 -7.58
N LYS A 833 10.02 -7.75 -7.36
CA LYS A 833 9.22 -6.57 -6.99
C LYS A 833 9.80 -5.87 -5.75
N ALA A 834 10.09 -6.64 -4.69
CA ALA A 834 10.69 -6.11 -3.47
C ALA A 834 12.13 -5.59 -3.69
N GLN A 835 12.93 -6.22 -4.55
CA GLN A 835 14.29 -5.77 -4.88
C GLN A 835 14.29 -4.42 -5.63
N VAL A 836 13.36 -4.21 -6.56
CA VAL A 836 13.20 -2.91 -7.25
C VAL A 836 12.85 -1.81 -6.26
N VAL A 837 11.91 -2.07 -5.34
CA VAL A 837 11.56 -1.13 -4.27
C VAL A 837 12.78 -0.83 -3.39
N ASP A 838 13.53 -1.86 -2.97
CA ASP A 838 14.73 -1.69 -2.14
C ASP A 838 15.82 -0.85 -2.82
N LEU A 839 16.02 -1.07 -4.12
CA LEU A 839 17.00 -0.35 -4.93
C LEU A 839 16.68 1.15 -4.96
N VAL A 840 15.44 1.51 -5.29
CA VAL A 840 15.03 2.92 -5.32
C VAL A 840 15.08 3.51 -3.90
N MET A 841 14.58 2.78 -2.91
CA MET A 841 14.53 3.23 -1.52
C MET A 841 15.91 3.57 -0.95
N LYS A 842 16.90 2.68 -1.11
CA LYS A 842 18.25 2.84 -0.55
C LYS A 842 19.05 3.93 -1.28
N ASN A 843 18.90 4.03 -2.60
CA ASN A 843 19.80 4.84 -3.42
C ASN A 843 19.28 6.25 -3.71
N GLU A 844 17.96 6.46 -3.76
CA GLU A 844 17.38 7.78 -4.03
C GLU A 844 17.14 8.62 -2.76
N ARG A 845 17.08 8.00 -1.58
CA ARG A 845 16.70 8.66 -0.31
C ARG A 845 15.35 9.40 -0.39
N LYS A 846 14.46 8.94 -1.26
CA LYS A 846 13.10 9.46 -1.46
C LYS A 846 12.09 8.52 -0.82
N ILE A 847 10.94 9.05 -0.41
CA ILE A 847 9.88 8.26 0.20
C ILE A 847 9.15 7.48 -0.88
N THR A 848 8.98 6.19 -0.63
CA THR A 848 8.42 5.20 -1.54
C THR A 848 7.13 4.61 -0.96
N LEU A 849 6.10 4.51 -1.79
CA LEU A 849 4.85 3.81 -1.47
C LEU A 849 4.73 2.58 -2.37
N ALA A 850 4.26 1.46 -1.83
CA ALA A 850 3.89 0.29 -2.60
C ALA A 850 2.40 -0.01 -2.39
N ILE A 851 1.68 -0.32 -3.47
CA ILE A 851 0.26 -0.67 -3.46
C ILE A 851 0.02 -1.99 -4.20
N GLY A 852 -0.78 -2.86 -3.61
CA GLY A 852 -1.14 -4.18 -4.14
C GLY A 852 -2.36 -4.75 -3.41
N ASP A 853 -2.96 -5.82 -3.93
CA ASP A 853 -4.11 -6.51 -3.34
C ASP A 853 -3.82 -7.99 -3.02
N GLY A 854 -2.93 -8.62 -3.79
CA GLY A 854 -2.58 -10.03 -3.65
C GLY A 854 -1.41 -10.34 -2.70
N ALA A 855 -1.26 -11.62 -2.34
CA ALA A 855 -0.14 -12.11 -1.51
C ALA A 855 1.23 -11.90 -2.17
N ASN A 856 1.28 -11.91 -3.51
CA ASN A 856 2.48 -11.62 -4.31
C ASN A 856 3.08 -10.23 -4.07
N ASP A 857 2.28 -9.30 -3.56
CA ASP A 857 2.69 -7.92 -3.32
C ASP A 857 3.09 -7.66 -1.88
N VAL A 858 2.88 -8.61 -0.98
CA VAL A 858 3.20 -8.47 0.45
C VAL A 858 4.67 -8.12 0.65
N SER A 859 5.58 -8.79 -0.06
CA SER A 859 7.02 -8.50 -0.01
C SER A 859 7.33 -7.06 -0.45
N MET A 860 6.68 -6.59 -1.50
CA MET A 860 6.80 -5.24 -2.03
C MET A 860 6.27 -4.19 -1.04
N ILE A 861 5.07 -4.42 -0.49
CA ILE A 861 4.36 -3.59 0.50
C ILE A 861 5.16 -3.47 1.80
N GLN A 862 5.68 -4.58 2.32
CA GLN A 862 6.48 -4.60 3.54
C GLN A 862 7.82 -3.89 3.35
N LYS A 863 8.38 -3.93 2.14
CA LYS A 863 9.68 -3.35 1.83
C LYS A 863 9.67 -1.84 1.66
N ALA A 864 8.58 -1.28 1.10
CA ALA A 864 8.40 0.16 0.94
C ALA A 864 8.30 0.90 2.28
N HIS A 865 8.56 2.22 2.28
CA HIS A 865 8.33 3.06 3.47
C HIS A 865 6.85 3.02 3.88
N ILE A 866 5.95 3.05 2.91
CA ILE A 866 4.50 2.95 3.13
C ILE A 866 3.94 1.84 2.24
N GLY A 867 3.21 0.91 2.87
CA GLY A 867 2.48 -0.15 2.17
C GLY A 867 0.97 0.11 2.18
N VAL A 868 0.32 0.03 1.02
CA VAL A 868 -1.13 0.15 0.87
C VAL A 868 -1.69 -1.17 0.33
N GLY A 869 -2.69 -1.73 1.02
CA GLY A 869 -3.39 -2.93 0.61
C GLY A 869 -4.77 -2.59 0.06
N ILE A 870 -5.09 -3.01 -1.16
CA ILE A 870 -6.45 -2.93 -1.70
C ILE A 870 -7.24 -4.15 -1.25
N SER A 871 -8.47 -3.93 -0.79
CA SER A 871 -9.41 -5.00 -0.43
C SER A 871 -10.08 -5.55 -1.68
N GLY A 872 -9.34 -6.37 -2.43
CA GLY A 872 -9.78 -7.04 -3.66
C GLY A 872 -10.42 -8.42 -3.44
N GLN A 873 -10.66 -9.13 -4.56
CA GLN A 873 -11.17 -10.50 -4.55
C GLN A 873 -10.06 -11.56 -4.31
N GLU A 874 -8.79 -11.22 -4.52
CA GLU A 874 -7.62 -12.11 -4.37
C GLU A 874 -7.23 -12.42 -2.90
N GLY A 875 -8.12 -12.12 -1.95
CA GLY A 875 -7.94 -12.38 -0.52
C GLY A 875 -7.55 -11.14 0.28
N ARG A 876 -7.29 -11.32 1.58
CA ARG A 876 -7.03 -10.22 2.54
C ARG A 876 -5.56 -10.06 2.94
N GLN A 877 -4.64 -10.79 2.33
CA GLN A 877 -3.25 -10.86 2.81
C GLN A 877 -2.48 -9.55 2.63
N ALA A 878 -2.56 -8.90 1.47
CA ALA A 878 -1.98 -7.58 1.27
C ALA A 878 -2.54 -6.57 2.28
N VAL A 879 -3.85 -6.60 2.50
CA VAL A 879 -4.54 -5.75 3.50
C VAL A 879 -4.03 -6.00 4.92
N LEU A 880 -3.80 -7.26 5.30
CA LEU A 880 -3.27 -7.63 6.62
C LEU A 880 -1.81 -7.20 6.82
N ALA A 881 -1.00 -7.23 5.75
CA ALA A 881 0.41 -6.86 5.78
C ALA A 881 0.68 -5.36 5.50
N SER A 882 -0.33 -4.61 5.05
CA SER A 882 -0.24 -3.20 4.69
C SER A 882 -0.34 -2.25 5.89
N ASP A 883 0.18 -1.03 5.70
CA ASP A 883 0.05 0.07 6.66
C ASP A 883 -1.32 0.77 6.55
N TYR A 884 -1.86 0.86 5.33
CA TYR A 884 -3.19 1.39 5.03
C TYR A 884 -3.97 0.40 4.18
N SER A 885 -5.26 0.25 4.46
CA SER A 885 -6.18 -0.52 3.64
C SER A 885 -7.17 0.39 2.94
N LEU A 886 -7.39 0.18 1.64
CA LEU A 886 -8.36 0.90 0.82
C LEU A 886 -9.30 -0.09 0.12
N GLY A 887 -10.50 0.36 -0.25
CA GLY A 887 -11.42 -0.44 -1.06
C GLY A 887 -11.09 -0.45 -2.56
N GLN A 888 -10.54 0.65 -3.09
CA GLN A 888 -10.21 0.83 -4.51
C GLN A 888 -8.99 1.75 -4.67
N PHE A 889 -8.31 1.66 -5.82
CA PHE A 889 -7.14 2.48 -6.16
C PHE A 889 -7.44 3.99 -6.19
N ARG A 890 -8.62 4.41 -6.66
CA ARG A 890 -8.97 5.85 -6.74
C ARG A 890 -8.87 6.60 -5.42
N PHE A 891 -9.05 5.93 -4.28
CA PHE A 891 -8.94 6.60 -2.97
C PHE A 891 -7.51 7.01 -2.63
N LEU A 892 -6.51 6.51 -3.35
CA LEU A 892 -5.12 6.88 -3.18
C LEU A 892 -4.89 8.38 -3.43
N GLU A 893 -5.58 8.99 -4.40
CA GLU A 893 -5.47 10.43 -4.65
C GLU A 893 -5.88 11.25 -3.43
N ARG A 894 -6.93 10.82 -2.72
CA ARG A 894 -7.47 11.51 -1.56
C ARG A 894 -6.61 11.23 -0.32
N LEU A 895 -6.17 10.00 -0.14
CA LEU A 895 -5.25 9.63 0.93
C LEU A 895 -3.96 10.47 0.87
N LEU A 896 -3.37 10.65 -0.31
CA LEU A 896 -2.09 11.37 -0.45
C LEU A 896 -2.29 12.89 -0.52
N LEU A 897 -3.08 13.37 -1.48
CA LEU A 897 -3.18 14.79 -1.79
C LEU A 897 -3.97 15.58 -0.73
N VAL A 898 -4.85 14.91 0.04
CA VAL A 898 -5.61 15.56 1.13
C VAL A 898 -5.02 15.17 2.47
N HIS A 899 -5.17 13.91 2.90
CA HIS A 899 -4.79 13.50 4.26
C HIS A 899 -3.28 13.53 4.49
N GLY A 900 -2.48 13.04 3.55
CA GLY A 900 -1.02 13.03 3.67
C GLY A 900 -0.44 14.44 3.71
N ARG A 901 -0.84 15.29 2.75
CA ARG A 901 -0.45 16.71 2.73
C ARG A 901 -0.83 17.43 4.03
N TRP A 902 -2.07 17.31 4.49
CA TRP A 902 -2.50 17.95 5.73
C TRP A 902 -1.76 17.41 6.94
N SER A 903 -1.54 16.11 7.05
CA SER A 903 -0.81 15.49 8.16
C SER A 903 0.62 16.00 8.24
N TYR A 904 1.33 16.07 7.10
CA TYR A 904 2.69 16.63 7.03
C TYR A 904 2.75 18.11 7.41
N LEU A 905 1.81 18.91 6.92
CA LEU A 905 1.75 20.34 7.23
C LEU A 905 1.45 20.59 8.72
N ARG A 906 0.47 19.89 9.26
CA ARG A 906 0.05 20.01 10.67
C ARG A 906 1.17 19.62 11.62
N ILE A 907 1.82 18.48 11.40
CA ILE A 907 2.90 18.03 12.27
C ILE A 907 4.11 18.99 12.17
N SER A 908 4.40 19.50 10.98
CA SER A 908 5.50 20.46 10.78
C SER A 908 5.28 21.76 11.55
N LYS A 909 4.05 22.31 11.47
CA LYS A 909 3.68 23.51 12.25
C LYS A 909 3.72 23.25 13.75
N PHE A 910 3.15 22.12 14.19
CA PHE A 910 3.19 21.65 15.57
C PHE A 910 4.64 21.63 16.08
N LEU A 911 5.54 20.94 15.38
CA LEU A 911 6.95 20.78 15.79
C LEU A 911 7.68 22.12 15.87
N ARG A 912 7.54 22.97 14.85
CA ARG A 912 8.15 24.30 14.80
C ARG A 912 7.74 25.15 16.01
N TYR A 913 6.44 25.25 16.25
CA TYR A 913 5.89 26.02 17.36
C TYR A 913 6.28 25.40 18.72
N PHE A 914 6.25 24.08 18.82
CA PHE A 914 6.54 23.38 20.06
C PHE A 914 8.02 23.55 20.48
N PHE A 915 8.97 23.58 19.55
CA PHE A 915 10.35 23.93 19.90
C PHE A 915 10.47 25.39 20.33
N TYR A 916 9.90 26.32 19.55
CA TYR A 916 9.88 27.75 19.86
C TYR A 916 9.42 28.04 21.31
N LYS A 917 8.25 27.54 21.71
CA LYS A 917 7.67 27.81 23.03
C LYS A 917 8.50 27.25 24.19
N ASN A 918 9.22 26.15 23.96
CA ASN A 918 10.06 25.52 24.98
C ASN A 918 11.36 26.29 25.15
N PHE A 919 12.01 26.71 24.06
CA PHE A 919 13.18 27.59 24.14
C PHE A 919 12.84 28.93 24.80
N ALA A 920 11.70 29.54 24.44
CA ALA A 920 11.23 30.77 25.06
C ALA A 920 11.07 30.61 26.59
N PHE A 921 10.43 29.53 27.02
CA PHE A 921 10.22 29.22 28.43
C PHE A 921 11.53 28.99 29.20
N THR A 922 12.39 28.10 28.72
CA THR A 922 13.55 27.65 29.49
C THR A 922 14.64 28.71 29.55
N LEU A 923 14.84 29.51 28.50
CA LEU A 923 15.91 30.50 28.47
C LEU A 923 15.68 31.67 29.45
N CYS A 924 14.46 31.89 29.93
CA CYS A 924 14.23 32.83 31.03
C CYS A 924 15.00 32.43 32.32
N HIS A 925 15.19 31.13 32.59
CA HIS A 925 16.06 30.67 33.68
C HIS A 925 17.53 31.00 33.42
N PHE A 926 17.97 30.90 32.17
CA PHE A 926 19.33 31.26 31.78
C PHE A 926 19.58 32.75 32.00
N TRP A 927 18.64 33.63 31.61
CA TRP A 927 18.76 35.07 31.86
C TRP A 927 18.79 35.43 33.35
N LEU A 928 18.03 34.71 34.19
CA LEU A 928 18.06 34.92 35.64
C LEU A 928 19.44 34.64 36.25
N GLY A 929 20.21 33.69 35.71
CA GLY A 929 21.53 33.32 36.23
C GLY A 929 22.50 34.50 36.35
N PHE A 930 22.42 35.46 35.42
CA PHE A 930 23.25 36.68 35.45
C PHE A 930 22.93 37.63 36.63
N PHE A 931 21.73 37.52 37.20
CA PHE A 931 21.27 38.36 38.32
C PHE A 931 21.31 37.62 39.66
N SER A 932 21.40 36.30 39.67
CA SER A 932 21.37 35.48 40.88
C SER A 932 22.75 34.98 41.33
N GLY A 933 23.84 35.51 40.77
CA GLY A 933 25.20 35.02 41.05
C GLY A 933 25.43 33.59 40.56
N PHE A 934 24.69 33.16 39.54
CA PHE A 934 24.75 31.81 38.98
C PHE A 934 24.48 30.67 39.98
N SER A 935 23.69 30.93 41.03
CA SER A 935 23.28 29.99 42.09
C SER A 935 22.28 28.89 41.67
N ALA A 936 21.89 28.80 40.39
CA ALA A 936 20.82 27.91 39.93
C ALA A 936 19.46 28.16 40.65
N GLN A 937 19.11 29.43 40.88
CA GLN A 937 17.79 29.81 41.39
C GLN A 937 16.71 29.63 40.31
N THR A 938 15.56 29.06 40.68
CA THR A 938 14.40 28.95 39.78
C THR A 938 13.65 30.27 39.69
N LEU A 939 13.27 30.65 38.45
CA LEU A 939 12.46 31.85 38.16
C LEU A 939 10.98 31.62 38.41
N TYR A 940 10.51 30.42 38.06
CA TYR A 940 9.11 30.05 38.11
C TYR A 940 8.81 29.18 39.31
N ASP A 941 7.54 29.18 39.71
CA ASP A 941 7.02 28.21 40.67
C ASP A 941 7.17 26.76 40.14
N PRO A 942 7.61 25.79 40.98
CA PRO A 942 7.79 24.40 40.56
C PRO A 942 6.54 23.73 39.97
N PHE A 943 5.34 24.06 40.44
CA PHE A 943 4.10 23.55 39.85
C PHE A 943 3.85 24.17 38.48
N PHE A 944 4.18 25.44 38.28
CA PHE A 944 4.12 26.06 36.95
C PHE A 944 5.08 25.39 35.96
N ILE A 945 6.31 25.09 36.36
CA ILE A 945 7.30 24.39 35.53
C ILE A 945 6.74 23.04 35.05
N ALA A 946 6.10 22.27 35.95
CA ALA A 946 5.49 20.99 35.60
C ALA A 946 4.25 21.10 34.71
N THR A 947 3.41 22.12 34.93
CA THR A 947 2.11 22.26 34.27
C THR A 947 2.15 23.04 32.95
N TYR A 948 3.17 23.88 32.72
CA TYR A 948 3.33 24.69 31.51
C TYR A 948 3.21 23.86 30.22
N ASN A 949 3.96 22.76 30.14
CA ASN A 949 4.02 21.90 28.96
C ASN A 949 2.92 20.83 28.87
N VAL A 950 2.11 20.68 29.92
CA VAL A 950 1.06 19.65 30.02
C VAL A 950 -0.34 20.24 29.90
N PHE A 951 -0.60 21.42 30.49
CA PHE A 951 -1.94 22.02 30.55
C PHE A 951 -2.04 23.36 29.83
N PHE A 952 -1.12 24.31 30.07
CA PHE A 952 -1.32 25.69 29.64
C PHE A 952 -0.97 25.98 28.17
N THR A 953 -0.05 25.21 27.60
CA THR A 953 0.46 25.46 26.22
C THR A 953 0.43 24.24 25.32
N SER A 954 -0.09 23.10 25.78
CA SER A 954 -0.17 21.86 24.98
C SER A 954 -1.47 21.78 24.19
N LEU A 955 -2.62 22.03 24.82
CA LEU A 955 -3.94 21.83 24.22
C LEU A 955 -4.17 22.69 22.97
N PRO A 956 -3.90 24.01 22.95
CA PRO A 956 -4.09 24.82 21.73
C PRO A 956 -3.20 24.38 20.57
N VAL A 957 -2.00 23.87 20.89
CA VAL A 957 -1.02 23.41 19.89
C VAL A 957 -1.40 22.02 19.37
N LEU A 958 -1.96 21.17 20.23
CA LEU A 958 -2.56 19.90 19.81
C LEU A 958 -3.76 20.13 18.89
N VAL A 959 -4.65 21.08 19.21
CA VAL A 959 -5.77 21.42 18.33
C VAL A 959 -5.25 21.95 16.99
N LEU A 960 -4.19 22.76 16.96
CA LEU A 960 -3.54 23.17 15.71
C LEU A 960 -2.98 21.96 14.94
N GLY A 961 -2.26 21.06 15.61
CA GLY A 961 -1.68 19.85 14.99
C GLY A 961 -2.72 18.83 14.50
N VAL A 962 -3.96 18.97 14.93
CA VAL A 962 -5.06 18.09 14.54
C VAL A 962 -5.95 18.79 13.51
N PHE A 963 -6.55 19.93 13.83
CA PHE A 963 -7.65 20.56 13.08
C PHE A 963 -7.26 21.62 12.06
N ASP A 964 -6.01 22.08 12.02
CA ASP A 964 -5.62 23.14 11.08
C ASP A 964 -5.75 22.67 9.62
N GLN A 965 -6.33 23.51 8.77
CA GLN A 965 -6.51 23.25 7.34
C GLN A 965 -6.06 24.49 6.57
N ASP A 966 -5.13 24.30 5.65
CA ASP A 966 -4.58 25.40 4.87
C ASP A 966 -5.41 25.71 3.62
N ILE A 967 -5.95 24.67 2.97
CA ILE A 967 -6.84 24.69 1.79
C ILE A 967 -7.84 23.53 1.95
N SER A 968 -9.06 23.70 1.43
CA SER A 968 -10.08 22.65 1.46
C SER A 968 -9.70 21.40 0.64
N ALA A 969 -10.30 20.25 0.98
CA ALA A 969 -10.01 18.96 0.31
C ALA A 969 -10.23 19.01 -1.21
N ASP A 970 -11.33 19.62 -1.65
CA ASP A 970 -11.68 19.73 -3.08
C ASP A 970 -10.63 20.55 -3.86
N HIS A 971 -10.20 21.68 -3.29
CA HIS A 971 -9.18 22.51 -3.91
C HIS A 971 -7.80 21.83 -3.91
N SER A 972 -7.49 21.02 -2.89
CA SER A 972 -6.28 20.19 -2.88
C SER A 972 -6.25 19.23 -4.07
N LEU A 973 -7.37 18.55 -4.35
CA LEU A 973 -7.50 17.63 -5.49
C LEU A 973 -7.47 18.36 -6.84
N SER A 974 -8.03 19.56 -6.94
CA SER A 974 -7.98 20.36 -8.19
C SER A 974 -6.59 20.90 -8.52
N LYS A 975 -5.71 21.05 -7.52
CA LYS A 975 -4.36 21.62 -7.66
C LYS A 975 -3.31 20.66 -7.08
N PRO A 976 -3.06 19.49 -7.72
CA PRO A 976 -2.15 18.47 -7.19
C PRO A 976 -0.71 18.96 -6.96
N HIS A 977 -0.26 19.97 -7.72
CA HIS A 977 1.08 20.59 -7.57
C HIS A 977 1.34 21.22 -6.19
N LEU A 978 0.32 21.42 -5.36
CA LEU A 978 0.46 21.89 -3.97
C LEU A 978 1.08 20.83 -3.04
N TYR A 979 1.26 19.60 -3.54
CA TYR A 979 1.90 18.51 -2.82
C TYR A 979 3.45 18.58 -2.85
N THR A 980 4.04 19.19 -3.89
CA THR A 980 5.50 19.28 -4.09
C THR A 980 6.30 19.88 -2.92
N PRO A 981 5.83 20.92 -2.19
CA PRO A 981 6.53 21.43 -1.00
C PRO A 981 6.78 20.36 0.08
N GLY A 982 5.87 19.38 0.21
CA GLY A 982 6.03 18.26 1.13
C GLY A 982 7.17 17.32 0.75
N GLN A 983 7.33 17.09 -0.56
CA GLN A 983 8.40 16.25 -1.11
C GLN A 983 9.80 16.86 -0.93
N ASN A 984 9.88 18.20 -0.87
CA ASN A 984 11.13 18.96 -0.73
C ASN A 984 11.52 19.29 0.72
N ASP A 985 10.78 18.78 1.72
CA ASP A 985 10.97 19.10 3.15
C ASP A 985 10.93 20.62 3.46
N GLU A 986 10.08 21.38 2.78
CA GLU A 986 10.04 22.84 2.93
C GLU A 986 9.42 23.28 4.27
N PHE A 987 8.49 22.49 4.84
CA PHE A 987 7.76 22.89 6.05
C PHE A 987 8.52 22.64 7.35
N PHE A 988 9.34 21.57 7.43
CA PHE A 988 10.13 21.29 8.62
C PHE A 988 11.47 20.65 8.26
N ASN A 989 12.55 21.40 8.50
CA ASN A 989 13.92 20.97 8.27
C ASN A 989 14.84 21.63 9.32
N LYS A 990 16.15 21.37 9.24
CA LYS A 990 17.14 21.91 10.20
C LYS A 990 17.19 23.44 10.24
N LYS A 991 16.94 24.11 9.11
CA LYS A 991 16.93 25.58 9.03
C LYS A 991 15.71 26.13 9.78
N VAL A 992 14.52 25.58 9.52
CA VAL A 992 13.28 25.97 10.22
C VAL A 992 13.38 25.72 11.73
N PHE A 993 14.04 24.63 12.13
CA PHE A 993 14.36 24.40 13.54
C PHE A 993 15.25 25.51 14.11
N ALA A 994 16.35 25.86 13.45
CA ALA A 994 17.24 26.94 13.90
C ALA A 994 16.52 28.30 14.00
N GLU A 995 15.66 28.63 13.02
CA GLU A 995 14.79 29.81 13.07
C GLU A 995 13.88 29.79 14.32
N SER A 996 13.35 28.63 14.69
CA SER A 996 12.52 28.46 15.89
C SER A 996 13.31 28.66 17.18
N VAL A 997 14.57 28.19 17.23
CA VAL A 997 15.47 28.42 18.37
C VAL A 997 15.77 29.91 18.52
N ILE A 998 16.15 30.59 17.43
CA ILE A 998 16.43 32.04 17.43
C ILE A 998 15.18 32.82 17.87
N HIS A 999 14.00 32.44 17.37
CA HIS A 999 12.75 33.08 17.77
C HIS A 999 12.48 32.90 19.27
N GLY A 1000 12.74 31.71 19.82
CA GLY A 1000 12.60 31.43 21.25
C GLY A 1000 13.59 32.25 22.10
N ILE A 1001 14.85 32.37 21.65
CA ILE A 1001 15.87 33.21 22.31
C ILE A 1001 15.41 34.67 22.39
N LEU A 1002 15.00 35.27 21.27
CA LEU A 1002 14.55 36.66 21.22
C LEU A 1002 13.32 36.88 22.11
N THR A 1003 12.36 35.97 22.06
CA THR A 1003 11.14 36.04 22.88
C THR A 1003 11.46 35.96 24.36
N SER A 1004 12.29 35.00 24.78
CA SER A 1004 12.70 34.86 26.19
C SER A 1004 13.43 36.10 26.71
N CYS A 1005 14.26 36.72 25.87
CA CYS A 1005 15.02 37.92 26.19
C CYS A 1005 14.08 39.09 26.46
N VAL A 1006 13.16 39.38 25.52
CA VAL A 1006 12.21 40.50 25.67
C VAL A 1006 11.32 40.29 26.90
N ILE A 1007 10.71 39.10 27.06
CA ILE A 1007 9.81 38.83 28.20
C ILE A 1007 10.56 39.04 29.52
N PHE A 1008 11.79 38.52 29.63
CA PHE A 1008 12.58 38.64 30.86
C PHE A 1008 12.97 40.08 31.16
N PHE A 1009 13.64 40.78 30.23
CA PHE A 1009 14.19 42.11 30.48
C PHE A 1009 13.12 43.20 30.59
N VAL A 1010 12.05 43.15 29.78
CA VAL A 1010 10.94 44.11 29.89
C VAL A 1010 10.24 43.97 31.24
N SER A 1011 9.97 42.73 31.68
CA SER A 1011 9.37 42.47 32.98
C SER A 1011 10.29 42.91 34.13
N TYR A 1012 11.60 42.69 34.00
CA TYR A 1012 12.58 43.05 35.02
C TYR A 1012 12.66 44.57 35.21
N LEU A 1013 12.78 45.31 34.10
CA LEU A 1013 12.82 46.77 34.11
C LEU A 1013 11.53 47.41 34.63
N SER A 1014 10.38 46.78 34.35
CA SER A 1014 9.09 47.28 34.80
C SER A 1014 8.86 47.04 36.30
N ILE A 1015 9.29 45.91 36.84
CA ILE A 1015 9.02 45.52 38.24
C ILE A 1015 10.06 46.07 39.23
N SER A 1016 11.29 46.32 38.80
CA SER A 1016 12.40 46.76 39.68
C SER A 1016 12.07 48.00 40.53
N ASN A 1017 11.28 48.93 39.99
CA ASN A 1017 10.86 50.16 40.67
C ASN A 1017 9.35 50.21 40.98
N ALA A 1018 8.66 49.07 40.92
CA ALA A 1018 7.21 49.03 41.06
C ALA A 1018 6.75 49.02 42.52
N THR A 1019 5.71 49.79 42.82
CA THR A 1019 5.08 49.87 44.15
C THR A 1019 3.62 49.42 44.07
N ARG A 1020 3.17 48.70 45.10
CA ARG A 1020 1.78 48.28 45.26
C ARG A 1020 0.92 49.48 45.70
N PRO A 1021 -0.42 49.43 45.50
CA PRO A 1021 -1.34 50.45 46.03
C PRO A 1021 -1.19 50.68 47.54
N ASP A 1022 -0.75 49.65 48.28
CA ASP A 1022 -0.51 49.70 49.74
C ASP A 1022 0.85 50.31 50.13
N GLY A 1023 1.63 50.82 49.17
CA GLY A 1023 2.95 51.44 49.39
C GLY A 1023 4.13 50.47 49.53
N MET A 1024 3.88 49.15 49.55
CA MET A 1024 4.92 48.12 49.61
C MET A 1024 5.60 47.91 48.24
N ALA A 1025 6.90 47.60 48.23
CA ALA A 1025 7.63 47.27 47.01
C ALA A 1025 7.10 45.96 46.39
N LEU A 1026 6.91 45.96 45.06
CA LEU A 1026 6.52 44.79 44.26
C LEU A 1026 7.73 44.02 43.70
N ALA A 1027 8.95 44.48 44.01
CA ALA A 1027 10.22 43.97 43.47
C ALA A 1027 10.71 42.67 44.15
N ASP A 1028 9.79 41.75 44.49
CA ASP A 1028 10.12 40.41 44.98
C ASP A 1028 10.21 39.38 43.85
N LEU A 1029 11.02 38.35 44.03
CA LEU A 1029 11.26 37.30 43.02
C LEU A 1029 9.96 36.57 42.65
N GLN A 1030 9.05 36.38 43.60
CA GLN A 1030 7.78 35.68 43.37
C GLN A 1030 6.85 36.50 42.48
N SER A 1031 6.67 37.80 42.76
CA SER A 1031 5.90 38.71 41.91
C SER A 1031 6.51 38.86 40.50
N PHE A 1032 7.84 38.93 40.41
CA PHE A 1032 8.56 38.93 39.12
C PHE A 1032 8.32 37.62 38.34
N GLY A 1033 8.52 36.47 38.98
CA GLY A 1033 8.33 35.15 38.39
C GLY A 1033 6.89 34.92 37.90
N PHE A 1034 5.88 35.34 38.68
CA PHE A 1034 4.48 35.28 38.27
C PHE A 1034 4.17 36.18 37.06
N THR A 1035 4.76 37.37 37.02
CA THR A 1035 4.56 38.30 35.89
C THR A 1035 5.15 37.74 34.60
N VAL A 1036 6.41 37.25 34.64
CA VAL A 1036 7.06 36.61 33.49
C VAL A 1036 6.27 35.37 33.04
N ALA A 1037 5.83 34.53 33.98
CA ALA A 1037 5.04 33.33 33.68
C ALA A 1037 3.71 33.65 32.98
N THR A 1038 2.98 34.66 33.46
CA THR A 1038 1.68 35.05 32.91
C THR A 1038 1.84 35.64 31.51
N ILE A 1039 2.81 36.54 31.31
CA ILE A 1039 3.10 37.13 29.99
C ILE A 1039 3.53 36.03 29.02
N MET A 1040 4.39 35.10 29.44
CA MET A 1040 4.82 33.96 28.62
C MET A 1040 3.63 33.14 28.10
N VAL A 1041 2.70 32.76 28.98
CA VAL A 1041 1.52 31.95 28.59
C VAL A 1041 0.64 32.70 27.59
N ILE A 1042 0.42 34.00 27.80
CA ILE A 1042 -0.41 34.81 26.90
C ILE A 1042 0.28 34.97 25.54
N ILE A 1043 1.55 35.38 25.50
CA ILE A 1043 2.31 35.60 24.25
C ILE A 1043 2.34 34.34 23.41
N VAL A 1044 2.74 33.21 24.03
CA VAL A 1044 2.86 31.93 23.35
C VAL A 1044 1.50 31.55 22.76
N ASN A 1045 0.41 31.60 23.53
CA ASN A 1045 -0.93 31.26 23.02
C ASN A 1045 -1.44 32.23 21.94
N LEU A 1046 -1.22 33.54 22.06
CA LEU A 1046 -1.61 34.52 21.04
C LEU A 1046 -0.81 34.32 19.74
N GLU A 1047 0.47 33.97 19.83
CA GLU A 1047 1.27 33.64 18.65
C GLU A 1047 0.79 32.35 17.97
N ASN A 1048 0.35 31.35 18.74
CA ASN A 1048 -0.30 30.15 18.18
C ASN A 1048 -1.54 30.54 17.36
N ALA A 1049 -2.28 31.53 17.84
CA ALA A 1049 -3.46 32.07 17.18
C ALA A 1049 -3.10 32.77 15.86
N LEU A 1050 -1.96 33.46 15.77
CA LEU A 1050 -1.49 34.07 14.53
C LEU A 1050 -1.04 33.03 13.48
N GLU A 1051 -0.65 31.84 13.91
CA GLU A 1051 -0.16 30.76 13.04
C GLU A 1051 -1.26 29.86 12.47
N THR A 1052 -2.42 29.80 13.12
CA THR A 1052 -3.56 29.03 12.61
C THR A 1052 -4.24 29.75 11.45
N TRP A 1053 -4.64 28.96 10.46
CA TRP A 1053 -5.37 29.48 9.30
C TRP A 1053 -6.85 29.13 9.37
N TYR A 1054 -7.20 28.09 10.13
CA TYR A 1054 -8.55 27.56 10.23
C TYR A 1054 -9.11 27.73 11.64
N TRP A 1055 -9.75 28.87 11.86
CA TRP A 1055 -10.39 29.22 13.12
C TRP A 1055 -11.71 28.47 13.30
N THR A 1056 -11.69 27.45 14.15
CA THR A 1056 -12.89 26.66 14.52
C THR A 1056 -13.41 27.07 15.89
N SER A 1057 -14.69 26.81 16.16
CA SER A 1057 -15.29 27.04 17.48
C SER A 1057 -14.55 26.28 18.59
N LEU A 1058 -14.11 25.05 18.30
CA LEU A 1058 -13.30 24.26 19.22
C LEU A 1058 -11.95 24.94 19.51
N TYR A 1059 -11.28 25.47 18.48
CA TYR A 1059 -10.02 26.18 18.66
C TYR A 1059 -10.19 27.43 19.53
N HIS A 1060 -11.24 28.23 19.30
CA HIS A 1060 -11.54 29.38 20.17
C HIS A 1060 -11.79 28.96 21.63
N PHE A 1061 -12.61 27.93 21.84
CA PHE A 1061 -12.90 27.41 23.18
C PHE A 1061 -11.63 26.96 23.89
N VAL A 1062 -10.76 26.22 23.22
CA VAL A 1062 -9.50 25.73 23.80
C VAL A 1062 -8.52 26.86 24.04
N LEU A 1063 -8.34 27.78 23.08
CA LEU A 1063 -7.39 28.90 23.20
C LEU A 1063 -7.75 29.85 24.36
N TRP A 1064 -9.00 30.32 24.42
CA TRP A 1064 -9.42 31.22 25.49
C TRP A 1064 -9.59 30.46 26.81
N GLY A 1065 -10.04 29.21 26.74
CA GLY A 1065 -10.17 28.32 27.88
C GLY A 1065 -8.83 28.05 28.58
N THR A 1066 -7.72 27.85 27.85
CA THR A 1066 -6.41 27.65 28.47
C THR A 1066 -5.89 28.91 29.16
N ILE A 1067 -6.09 30.08 28.57
CA ILE A 1067 -5.74 31.37 29.19
C ILE A 1067 -6.55 31.58 30.47
N LEU A 1068 -7.87 31.36 30.43
CA LEU A 1068 -8.72 31.46 31.61
C LEU A 1068 -8.32 30.46 32.71
N THR A 1069 -8.06 29.21 32.32
CA THR A 1069 -7.65 28.15 33.25
C THR A 1069 -6.31 28.49 33.92
N HIS A 1070 -5.38 29.15 33.22
CA HIS A 1070 -4.13 29.62 33.81
C HIS A 1070 -4.35 30.61 34.95
N PHE A 1071 -5.23 31.60 34.77
CA PHE A 1071 -5.58 32.56 35.82
C PHE A 1071 -6.29 31.88 36.99
N LEU A 1072 -7.28 31.02 36.72
CA LEU A 1072 -8.00 30.28 37.76
C LEU A 1072 -7.07 29.37 38.56
N PHE A 1073 -6.14 28.70 37.89
CA PHE A 1073 -5.17 27.82 38.54
C PHE A 1073 -4.22 28.58 39.46
N HIS A 1074 -3.63 29.69 39.03
CA HIS A 1074 -2.73 30.48 39.89
C HIS A 1074 -3.49 31.16 41.02
N PHE A 1075 -4.71 31.64 40.78
CA PHE A 1075 -5.56 32.19 41.83
C PHE A 1075 -5.88 31.15 42.91
N ALA A 1076 -6.16 29.91 42.52
CA ALA A 1076 -6.37 28.81 43.46
C ALA A 1076 -5.07 28.42 44.18
N LEU A 1077 -3.98 28.21 43.44
CA LEU A 1077 -2.69 27.75 43.95
C LEU A 1077 -2.08 28.73 44.94
N TYR A 1078 -2.16 30.04 44.66
CA TYR A 1078 -1.61 31.11 45.49
C TYR A 1078 -2.62 31.61 46.54
N SER A 1079 -3.76 30.92 46.67
CA SER A 1079 -4.75 31.22 47.70
C SER A 1079 -4.25 30.85 49.10
N THR A 1080 -4.82 31.51 50.10
CA THR A 1080 -4.59 31.21 51.51
C THR A 1080 -5.07 29.79 51.90
N ILE A 1081 -5.95 29.18 51.11
CA ILE A 1081 -6.50 27.84 51.38
C ILE A 1081 -5.42 26.78 51.10
N ILE A 1082 -4.78 26.85 49.94
CA ILE A 1082 -3.72 25.89 49.57
C ILE A 1082 -2.45 26.12 50.40
N GLY A 1083 -2.12 27.37 50.72
CA GLY A 1083 -1.04 27.70 51.65
C GLY A 1083 -1.23 27.10 53.06
N LYS A 1084 -2.48 26.90 53.51
CA LYS A 1084 -2.79 26.21 54.78
C LYS A 1084 -2.67 24.68 54.68
N ILE A 1085 -2.95 24.10 53.51
CA ILE A 1085 -2.85 22.65 53.25
C ILE A 1085 -1.38 22.20 53.16
N PHE A 1086 -0.53 22.97 52.47
CA PHE A 1086 0.89 22.65 52.24
C PHE A 1086 1.86 23.31 53.25
N LYS A 1087 1.52 23.34 54.55
CA LYS A 1087 2.25 24.07 55.62
C LYS A 1087 3.78 24.19 55.45
N ARG A 1088 4.28 25.42 55.76
CA ARG A 1088 5.68 25.85 55.96
C ARG A 1088 6.61 25.94 54.72
N SER A 1089 6.21 25.45 53.54
CA SER A 1089 7.08 25.47 52.33
C SER A 1089 6.54 26.24 51.12
N TYR A 1090 5.35 26.83 51.17
CA TYR A 1090 4.76 27.53 50.01
C TYR A 1090 4.85 29.05 50.14
N THR A 1091 5.76 29.69 49.39
CA THR A 1091 6.13 31.11 49.49
C THR A 1091 5.35 32.05 48.56
N TYR A 1092 4.41 31.54 47.76
CA TYR A 1092 3.68 32.32 46.75
C TYR A 1092 2.29 32.84 47.22
N VAL A 1093 1.96 32.72 48.50
CA VAL A 1093 0.63 33.09 49.01
C VAL A 1093 0.35 34.59 48.82
N GLY A 1094 -0.76 34.93 48.16
CA GLY A 1094 -1.21 36.32 47.97
C GLY A 1094 -0.52 37.08 46.82
N VAL A 1095 0.38 36.45 46.07
CA VAL A 1095 1.08 37.09 44.94
C VAL A 1095 0.12 37.44 43.79
N THR A 1096 -0.81 36.55 43.43
CA THR A 1096 -1.76 36.78 42.33
C THR A 1096 -2.61 38.05 42.52
N PRO A 1097 -3.34 38.25 43.64
CA PRO A 1097 -4.10 39.48 43.84
C PRO A 1097 -3.20 40.73 43.97
N ALA A 1098 -1.99 40.58 44.52
CA ALA A 1098 -1.06 41.70 44.65
C ALA A 1098 -0.53 42.20 43.30
N VAL A 1099 -0.21 41.31 42.36
CA VAL A 1099 0.30 41.70 41.03
C VAL A 1099 -0.84 42.19 40.14
N LEU A 1100 -1.98 41.47 40.07
CA LEU A 1100 -3.08 41.78 39.16
C LEU A 1100 -3.83 43.08 39.51
N SER A 1101 -3.75 43.54 40.77
CA SER A 1101 -4.31 44.82 41.21
C SER A 1101 -3.46 46.03 40.79
N THR A 1102 -2.21 45.82 40.37
CA THR A 1102 -1.34 46.91 39.92
C THR A 1102 -1.59 47.24 38.44
N SER A 1103 -1.65 48.53 38.11
CA SER A 1103 -1.71 48.99 36.71
C SER A 1103 -0.43 48.68 35.94
N ASN A 1104 0.71 48.68 36.63
CA ASN A 1104 2.01 48.40 36.04
C ASN A 1104 2.00 47.05 35.30
N PHE A 1105 1.53 45.97 35.94
CA PHE A 1105 1.43 44.65 35.32
C PHE A 1105 0.70 44.67 33.97
N TRP A 1106 -0.46 45.32 33.89
CA TRP A 1106 -1.26 45.37 32.67
C TRP A 1106 -0.58 46.16 31.55
N PHE A 1107 0.12 47.25 31.89
CA PHE A 1107 0.93 47.99 30.92
C PHE A 1107 2.15 47.18 30.45
N THR A 1108 2.83 46.45 31.34
CA THR A 1108 3.93 45.55 31.00
C THR A 1108 3.48 44.46 30.05
N LEU A 1109 2.32 43.86 30.33
CA LEU A 1109 1.70 42.85 29.47
C LEU A 1109 1.42 43.43 28.08
N LEU A 1110 0.74 44.58 28.01
CA LEU A 1110 0.41 45.24 26.75
C LEU A 1110 1.67 45.59 25.95
N LEU A 1111 2.66 46.21 26.59
CA LEU A 1111 3.93 46.59 25.97
C LEU A 1111 4.65 45.36 25.41
N THR A 1112 4.73 44.28 26.19
CA THR A 1112 5.39 43.04 25.76
C THR A 1112 4.64 42.37 24.61
N CYS A 1113 3.30 42.39 24.63
CA CYS A 1113 2.48 41.93 23.51
C CYS A 1113 2.75 42.72 22.23
N VAL A 1114 2.83 44.05 22.30
CA VAL A 1114 3.13 44.89 21.12
C VAL A 1114 4.53 44.58 20.59
N ILE A 1115 5.55 44.54 21.44
CA ILE A 1115 6.95 44.31 21.01
C ILE A 1115 7.12 42.95 20.33
N LEU A 1116 6.45 41.89 20.82
CA LEU A 1116 6.64 40.54 20.29
C LEU A 1116 5.67 40.18 19.15
N LEU A 1117 4.39 40.55 19.24
CA LEU A 1117 3.40 40.13 18.25
C LEU A 1117 3.42 41.02 16.99
N LEU A 1118 3.74 42.31 17.12
CA LEU A 1118 3.73 43.23 15.98
C LEU A 1118 4.77 42.86 14.90
N PRO A 1119 6.03 42.49 15.21
CA PRO A 1119 6.98 42.03 14.20
C PRO A 1119 6.55 40.75 13.51
N VAL A 1120 5.98 39.79 14.25
CA VAL A 1120 5.47 38.53 13.70
C VAL A 1120 4.34 38.79 12.71
N PHE A 1121 3.35 39.60 13.12
CA PHE A 1121 2.25 40.01 12.26
C PHE A 1121 2.74 40.76 11.02
N SER A 1122 3.67 41.71 11.18
CA SER A 1122 4.23 42.50 10.09
C SER A 1122 5.00 41.63 9.08
N ARG A 1123 5.77 40.64 9.57
CA ARG A 1123 6.49 39.69 8.73
C ARG A 1123 5.53 38.85 7.89
N GLU A 1124 4.49 38.30 8.51
CA GLU A 1124 3.50 37.48 7.80
C GLU A 1124 2.72 38.31 6.77
N PHE A 1125 2.31 39.53 7.14
CA PHE A 1125 1.66 40.46 6.21
C PHE A 1125 2.55 40.80 5.01
N PHE A 1126 3.82 41.15 5.25
CA PHE A 1126 4.78 41.47 4.19
C PHE A 1126 5.01 40.27 3.26
N ARG A 1127 5.22 39.08 3.83
CA ARG A 1127 5.43 37.85 3.07
C ARG A 1127 4.23 37.54 2.17
N MET A 1128 3.02 37.60 2.71
CA MET A 1128 1.80 37.33 1.92
C MET A 1128 1.61 38.33 0.78
N ARG A 1129 1.95 39.60 0.98
CA ARG A 1129 1.75 40.64 -0.03
C ARG A 1129 2.81 40.67 -1.12
N PHE A 1130 4.09 40.53 -0.75
CA PHE A 1130 5.21 40.76 -1.67
C PHE A 1130 5.88 39.46 -2.17
N ILE A 1131 5.84 38.37 -1.38
CA ILE A 1131 6.47 37.09 -1.73
C ILE A 1131 5.47 35.93 -1.50
N PRO A 1132 4.31 35.91 -2.20
CA PRO A 1132 3.28 34.92 -1.96
C PRO A 1132 3.74 33.53 -2.40
N THR A 1133 3.59 32.55 -1.51
CA THR A 1133 3.85 31.15 -1.83
C THR A 1133 2.82 30.60 -2.83
N LYS A 1134 3.11 29.45 -3.46
CA LYS A 1134 2.13 28.77 -4.33
C LYS A 1134 0.80 28.50 -3.62
N ILE A 1135 0.88 28.23 -2.31
CA ILE A 1135 -0.28 27.98 -1.45
C ILE A 1135 -1.06 29.29 -1.23
N ASP A 1136 -0.37 30.40 -0.95
CA ASP A 1136 -1.03 31.71 -0.74
C ASP A 1136 -1.78 32.17 -2.00
N ARG A 1137 -1.19 31.98 -3.18
CA ARG A 1137 -1.86 32.24 -4.46
C ARG A 1137 -3.10 31.36 -4.65
N ALA A 1138 -2.99 30.06 -4.31
CA ALA A 1138 -4.12 29.14 -4.40
C ALA A 1138 -5.26 29.53 -3.46
N ARG A 1139 -4.95 30.03 -2.25
CA ARG A 1139 -5.92 30.54 -1.28
C ARG A 1139 -6.59 31.83 -1.72
N LEU A 1140 -5.85 32.78 -2.28
CA LEU A 1140 -6.42 34.00 -2.84
C LEU A 1140 -7.43 33.65 -3.94
N ASN A 1141 -7.05 32.75 -4.86
CA ASN A 1141 -7.97 32.29 -5.90
C ASN A 1141 -9.22 31.59 -5.33
N GLN A 1142 -9.08 30.85 -4.22
CA GLN A 1142 -10.23 30.24 -3.53
C GLN A 1142 -11.20 31.29 -2.94
N LYS A 1143 -10.69 32.43 -2.46
CA LYS A 1143 -11.54 33.52 -1.93
C LYS A 1143 -12.23 34.34 -3.02
N PHE A 1144 -11.63 34.46 -4.21
CA PHE A 1144 -12.07 35.38 -5.26
C PHE A 1144 -12.83 34.74 -6.44
N ARG A 1145 -12.98 33.40 -6.52
CA ARG A 1145 -13.70 32.76 -7.65
C ARG A 1145 -14.51 31.53 -7.25
N THR A 1146 -15.82 31.62 -7.48
CA THR A 1146 -16.73 30.49 -7.71
C THR A 1146 -16.64 30.12 -9.21
N GLU A 1147 -16.71 28.83 -9.56
CA GLU A 1147 -16.82 28.31 -10.95
C GLU A 1147 -15.54 28.08 -11.82
N GLU A 1148 -14.49 27.45 -11.27
CA GLU A 1148 -13.40 26.86 -12.12
C GLU A 1148 -13.48 25.33 -12.27
N LYS A 1149 -14.41 24.65 -11.56
CA LYS A 1149 -14.55 23.18 -11.59
C LYS A 1149 -14.89 22.66 -13.00
N ALA A 1150 -15.75 23.35 -13.74
CA ALA A 1150 -16.15 22.94 -15.08
C ALA A 1150 -15.04 23.14 -16.13
N ALA A 1151 -14.28 24.25 -16.05
CA ALA A 1151 -13.28 24.59 -17.04
C ALA A 1151 -12.01 23.72 -16.98
N PHE A 1152 -11.54 23.34 -15.78
CA PHE A 1152 -10.37 22.46 -15.64
C PHE A 1152 -10.68 21.02 -16.05
N VAL A 1153 -11.84 20.50 -15.64
CA VAL A 1153 -12.32 19.17 -16.07
C VAL A 1153 -12.59 19.18 -17.58
N ALA A 1154 -13.19 20.25 -18.11
CA ALA A 1154 -13.38 20.42 -19.55
C ALA A 1154 -12.06 20.57 -20.31
N HIS A 1155 -11.02 21.20 -19.74
CA HIS A 1155 -9.70 21.32 -20.36
C HIS A 1155 -8.96 19.99 -20.38
N ILE A 1156 -9.06 19.19 -19.32
CA ILE A 1156 -8.58 17.80 -19.30
C ILE A 1156 -9.35 16.99 -20.35
N GLN A 1157 -10.69 17.02 -20.33
CA GLN A 1157 -11.53 16.38 -21.35
C GLN A 1157 -11.22 16.87 -22.77
N TYR A 1158 -10.86 18.13 -22.97
CA TYR A 1158 -10.48 18.70 -24.25
C TYR A 1158 -9.10 18.24 -24.72
N LYS A 1159 -8.08 18.20 -23.85
CA LYS A 1159 -6.77 17.60 -24.18
C LYS A 1159 -6.88 16.11 -24.49
N LEU A 1160 -7.83 15.42 -23.87
CA LEU A 1160 -8.13 14.01 -24.16
C LEU A 1160 -8.72 13.80 -25.56
N ARG A 1161 -9.35 14.82 -26.16
CA ARG A 1161 -10.03 14.76 -27.47
C ARG A 1161 -9.12 14.84 -28.70
N GLN A 1162 -7.91 15.42 -28.61
CA GLN A 1162 -7.16 15.85 -29.81
C GLN A 1162 -5.95 15.01 -30.25
N ARG A 1163 -5.64 13.89 -29.61
CA ARG A 1163 -4.38 13.17 -29.93
C ARG A 1163 -4.57 12.10 -31.00
N LYS A 1164 -3.91 12.29 -32.15
CA LYS A 1164 -3.70 11.25 -33.18
C LYS A 1164 -2.79 10.15 -32.61
N ARG A 1165 -3.16 8.89 -32.79
CA ARG A 1165 -2.57 7.73 -32.10
C ARG A 1165 -1.95 6.76 -33.11
N SER A 1166 -0.81 6.19 -32.72
CA SER A 1166 0.02 5.27 -33.52
C SER A 1166 -0.64 3.89 -33.73
N PHE A 1167 -0.35 3.26 -34.87
CA PHE A 1167 -0.89 1.97 -35.33
C PHE A 1167 -0.08 0.78 -34.79
N ARG A 1168 -0.57 0.06 -33.78
CA ARG A 1168 -0.05 -1.26 -33.37
C ARG A 1168 -1.16 -2.20 -32.90
N SER A 1169 -0.90 -3.51 -33.03
CA SER A 1169 -1.78 -4.62 -32.64
C SER A 1169 -1.91 -4.78 -31.12
N GLY A 1170 -3.10 -5.20 -30.65
CA GLY A 1170 -3.47 -5.34 -29.23
C GLY A 1170 -3.69 -6.78 -28.75
N TYR A 1171 -3.06 -7.79 -29.37
CA TYR A 1171 -3.24 -9.19 -28.97
C TYR A 1171 -2.82 -9.47 -27.51
N ALA A 1172 -3.69 -10.14 -26.75
CA ALA A 1172 -3.38 -10.73 -25.44
C ALA A 1172 -4.33 -11.90 -25.12
N TYR A 1173 -3.82 -12.96 -24.47
CA TYR A 1173 -4.61 -14.15 -24.08
C TYR A 1173 -4.04 -14.84 -22.82
N SER A 1174 -4.91 -15.17 -21.86
CA SER A 1174 -4.54 -15.64 -20.50
C SER A 1174 -4.53 -17.16 -20.26
N GLN A 1175 -4.73 -18.00 -21.27
CA GLN A 1175 -4.77 -19.46 -21.08
C GLN A 1175 -3.39 -20.11 -20.86
N GLU A 1176 -3.32 -21.19 -20.06
CA GLU A 1176 -2.12 -22.03 -19.86
C GLU A 1176 -2.28 -23.42 -20.49
N THR A 1177 -1.17 -24.16 -20.65
CA THR A 1177 -1.13 -25.44 -21.40
C THR A 1177 -1.74 -26.63 -20.64
N GLY A 1178 -2.30 -27.62 -21.37
CA GLY A 1178 -2.55 -28.98 -20.88
C GLY A 1178 -3.97 -29.35 -20.43
N TRP A 1179 -4.96 -28.45 -20.54
CA TRP A 1179 -6.35 -28.71 -20.11
C TRP A 1179 -7.22 -29.48 -21.11
N GLY A 1180 -7.03 -29.31 -22.42
CA GLY A 1180 -7.78 -30.06 -23.43
C GLY A 1180 -7.52 -31.56 -23.33
N ARG A 1181 -6.31 -31.95 -22.95
CA ARG A 1181 -5.96 -33.35 -22.67
C ARG A 1181 -6.74 -33.98 -21.51
N LEU A 1182 -7.14 -33.18 -20.50
CA LEU A 1182 -7.99 -33.64 -19.39
C LEU A 1182 -9.44 -33.85 -19.83
N ILE A 1183 -9.93 -33.02 -20.75
CA ILE A 1183 -11.28 -33.12 -21.31
C ILE A 1183 -11.38 -34.37 -22.21
N THR A 1184 -10.40 -34.58 -23.09
CA THR A 1184 -10.39 -35.72 -24.02
C THR A 1184 -10.03 -37.05 -23.36
N SER A 1185 -9.37 -37.05 -22.19
CA SER A 1185 -9.07 -38.27 -21.41
C SER A 1185 -10.20 -38.74 -20.50
N GLY A 1186 -11.26 -37.94 -20.33
CA GLY A 1186 -12.45 -38.33 -19.57
C GLY A 1186 -12.35 -38.30 -18.06
N LEU A 1187 -11.22 -37.86 -17.52
CA LEU A 1187 -10.91 -37.86 -16.09
C LEU A 1187 -11.81 -36.90 -15.28
N MET A 1188 -12.48 -35.95 -15.94
CA MET A 1188 -13.30 -34.89 -15.33
C MET A 1188 -14.80 -35.23 -15.21
N GLN A 1189 -15.28 -36.32 -15.81
CA GLN A 1189 -16.72 -36.48 -16.12
C GLN A 1189 -17.53 -37.36 -15.16
N SER A 1190 -16.96 -37.91 -14.09
CA SER A 1190 -17.69 -38.88 -13.24
C SER A 1190 -18.81 -38.26 -12.37
N LYS A 1191 -19.15 -36.97 -12.54
CA LYS A 1191 -20.18 -36.28 -11.74
C LYS A 1191 -21.48 -35.92 -12.47
N LEU A 1192 -21.62 -36.20 -13.77
CA LEU A 1192 -22.72 -35.59 -14.55
C LEU A 1192 -23.82 -36.54 -15.06
N ASN A 1193 -23.91 -37.81 -14.62
CA ASN A 1193 -25.04 -38.66 -15.02
C ASN A 1193 -25.38 -39.80 -14.04
N PRO A 1194 -26.44 -39.69 -13.22
CA PRO A 1194 -27.04 -40.85 -12.56
C PRO A 1194 -27.94 -41.69 -13.50
N PHE A 1195 -28.33 -41.18 -14.69
CA PHE A 1195 -29.42 -41.77 -15.49
C PHE A 1195 -29.05 -42.39 -16.85
N ALA A 1196 -27.77 -42.41 -17.25
CA ALA A 1196 -27.37 -42.89 -18.58
C ALA A 1196 -26.68 -44.28 -18.59
N ARG A 1197 -27.03 -45.19 -17.66
CA ARG A 1197 -26.56 -46.59 -17.67
C ARG A 1197 -27.71 -47.57 -17.45
N SER A 1198 -28.62 -47.69 -18.41
CA SER A 1198 -29.46 -48.90 -18.54
C SER A 1198 -30.09 -49.04 -19.93
N SER A 1199 -29.30 -49.41 -20.94
CA SER A 1199 -29.89 -50.01 -22.16
C SER A 1199 -28.85 -50.76 -23.00
N SER A 1200 -28.29 -51.83 -22.45
CA SER A 1200 -27.84 -52.99 -23.24
C SER A 1200 -27.18 -54.04 -22.33
N GLN A 1201 -27.96 -55.01 -21.84
CA GLN A 1201 -27.57 -56.44 -21.79
C GLN A 1201 -28.65 -57.29 -21.08
N THR A 1202 -29.26 -58.16 -21.89
CA THR A 1202 -29.65 -59.57 -21.61
C THR A 1202 -30.66 -59.93 -20.51
N THR A 1203 -31.85 -60.31 -20.98
CA THR A 1203 -32.55 -61.61 -20.80
C THR A 1203 -32.57 -62.36 -19.46
N ASN A 1204 -33.79 -62.84 -19.16
CA ASN A 1204 -34.17 -63.99 -18.34
C ASN A 1204 -34.01 -63.87 -16.81
N THR A 1205 -35.10 -63.48 -16.14
CA THR A 1205 -35.65 -64.32 -15.07
C THR A 1205 -37.12 -64.02 -14.80
N GLN A 1206 -37.93 -65.07 -14.90
CA GLN A 1206 -39.33 -65.12 -14.51
C GLN A 1206 -39.48 -65.15 -12.99
N ARG A 1207 -40.61 -64.59 -12.55
CA ARG A 1207 -41.53 -65.07 -11.49
C ARG A 1207 -41.36 -64.60 -10.04
N LEU A 1208 -42.54 -64.16 -9.56
CA LEU A 1208 -43.14 -64.21 -8.22
C LEU A 1208 -42.70 -63.07 -7.27
N LYS A 1209 -43.54 -62.04 -7.05
CA LYS A 1209 -44.85 -61.96 -6.34
C LYS A 1209 -44.68 -61.73 -4.84
N GLU A 1210 -45.53 -60.80 -4.36
CA GLU A 1210 -46.03 -60.59 -2.99
C GLU A 1210 -45.11 -59.79 -2.08
N ASN A 1211 -45.43 -58.52 -1.78
CA ASN A 1211 -46.39 -58.00 -0.76
C ASN A 1211 -45.51 -57.29 0.27
N CYS A 1212 -45.77 -56.15 0.88
CA CYS A 1212 -46.90 -55.24 1.03
C CYS A 1212 -46.30 -54.03 1.81
N CYS A 1213 -46.90 -52.83 1.67
CA CYS A 1213 -47.20 -51.84 2.74
C CYS A 1213 -46.05 -51.40 3.69
N ASP A 1214 -45.84 -50.15 4.08
CA ASP A 1214 -46.66 -48.94 4.12
C ASP A 1214 -45.76 -47.78 4.60
N ASN A 1215 -46.11 -46.57 4.14
CA ASN A 1215 -46.15 -45.28 4.85
C ASN A 1215 -44.91 -44.66 5.50
N ASP A 1216 -44.58 -43.47 4.96
CA ASP A 1216 -44.53 -42.17 5.63
C ASP A 1216 -43.72 -42.02 6.93
N LEU A 1217 -42.49 -41.52 6.79
CA LEU A 1217 -42.06 -40.19 7.29
C LEU A 1217 -40.68 -39.80 6.75
#